data_AF-A0A9P9S9X6-F1
#
_entry.id   AF-A0A9P9S9X6-F1
#
_cell.length_a   1.000
_cell.length_b   1.000
_cell.length_c   1.000
_cell.angle_alpha   90.00
_cell.angle_beta   90.00
_cell.angle_gamma   90.00
#
_symmetry.space_group_name_H-M   'P 1'
#
loop_
_entity.id
_entity.type
_entity.pdbx_description
1 polymer ?
#
loop_
_entity_poly.entity_id
_entity_poly.type
_entity_poly.pdbx_seq_one_letter_code
_entity_poly.pdbx_strand_id
1 'polypeptide(L)'
;MSGNNLYDPDQAAVDTRWIQPWSEAFRAQRDVGLRVPINFNTAPAVSLKQTCFNNKQYEHNAFQKCFSNLLGVGFRKFTVDVYWDPLAAQWSLCPVEQPQLGTEDETASVATGRTVVISTDASAARVPESTLVPLGQSLGFIRRQDTSETTVGSVETVLSTSAASSSSSPASTSLSAKPTVISYPTTNGPPLLQVGSYNCTSLMTLGLLTGLLEDFLEVTATTTGAAITLLTLNVHAASSLRDPDGPAPTLSQDQLPVSGSLLSDVMRANLSDDTYTPSHLRAERANLNSSWYDVNWNNRPLQGYYNISTNSNGQWLTQSGWPTEAFMEFQELYRVINSFGTIDPQMQYYNYGPDLDAIFPPGTIKQVIQTTYDTAGQLSSGCLFDAADLTVTPDTNSSWATSSFPDLDIGATPDLMKPIDSIVNLTSCGLSAVLNETLANITADKNPLPYAAFVHSTLWSWAPGQPLNVTSGGSNPTGNRCVVMSTSPYPGRWRVADCAERHRVACQDPSQPYNWQLSPTDANYNDASSVCSPPFRFSVPHTALENNHLLAALQTYRQTAPNNDAVFIDLNQLNVPDCWVIGRNGTCPYLPRTDTDRIRIVVVPAVAAVIIFVLAALTFFVKCAANRQEDKKGRRRRIIDGWAYEGVPS
;
A
#
# COMPACT_ATOMS: atom_id res chain seq x y z
N MET A 1 13.09 22.14 4.48
CA MET A 1 14.04 21.10 4.02
C MET A 1 13.28 20.19 3.07
N SER A 2 13.43 20.39 1.77
CA SER A 2 12.92 19.47 0.73
C SER A 2 14.09 18.58 0.31
N GLY A 3 14.04 17.27 0.56
CA GLY A 3 15.06 16.39 -0.03
C GLY A 3 15.45 15.09 0.65
N ASN A 4 14.70 14.53 1.62
CA ASN A 4 14.95 13.15 2.06
C ASN A 4 13.69 12.32 1.85
N ASN A 5 13.63 11.61 0.73
CA ASN A 5 12.66 10.53 0.51
C ASN A 5 12.97 9.41 1.50
N LEU A 6 12.06 9.11 2.42
CA LEU A 6 12.13 8.05 3.41
C LEU A 6 11.97 6.68 2.77
N TYR A 7 11.18 6.55 1.70
CA TYR A 7 11.03 5.28 0.99
C TYR A 7 12.30 4.96 0.18
N ASP A 8 13.10 4.02 0.68
CA ASP A 8 14.40 3.63 0.09
C ASP A 8 14.56 2.09 0.04
N PRO A 9 13.88 1.38 -0.87
CA PRO A 9 14.06 -0.06 -1.00
C PRO A 9 15.43 -0.41 -1.62
N ASP A 10 15.92 -1.62 -1.39
CA ASP A 10 17.01 -2.21 -2.16
C ASP A 10 16.56 -2.45 -3.60
N GLN A 11 17.50 -2.30 -4.54
CA GLN A 11 17.21 -2.64 -5.94
C GLN A 11 16.81 -4.11 -6.07
N ALA A 12 17.41 -5.01 -5.29
CA ALA A 12 17.02 -6.42 -5.25
C ALA A 12 15.55 -6.64 -4.83
N ALA A 13 15.00 -5.80 -3.94
CA ALA A 13 13.59 -5.86 -3.56
C ALA A 13 12.69 -5.40 -4.72
N VAL A 14 13.03 -4.26 -5.35
CA VAL A 14 12.30 -3.70 -6.49
C VAL A 14 12.30 -4.67 -7.67
N ASP A 15 13.45 -5.25 -7.99
CA ASP A 15 13.62 -6.18 -9.11
C ASP A 15 12.74 -7.43 -8.96
N THR A 16 12.40 -7.85 -7.74
CA THR A 16 11.53 -9.03 -7.57
C THR A 16 10.08 -8.81 -7.99
N ARG A 17 9.62 -7.56 -8.08
CA ARG A 17 8.22 -7.23 -8.37
C ARG A 17 8.05 -6.42 -9.64
N TRP A 18 8.99 -5.54 -9.96
CA TRP A 18 8.81 -4.52 -10.99
C TRP A 18 9.52 -4.79 -12.31
N ILE A 19 10.14 -5.97 -12.48
CA ILE A 19 10.67 -6.44 -13.76
C ILE A 19 9.84 -7.61 -14.31
N GLN A 20 9.93 -7.85 -15.61
CA GLN A 20 9.31 -9.03 -16.24
C GLN A 20 9.97 -10.33 -15.75
N PRO A 21 9.20 -11.42 -15.58
CA PRO A 21 7.76 -11.55 -15.86
C PRO A 21 6.86 -11.07 -14.70
N TRP A 22 7.43 -10.85 -13.51
CA TRP A 22 6.68 -10.62 -12.27
C TRP A 22 5.81 -9.36 -12.28
N SER A 23 6.33 -8.27 -12.84
CA SER A 23 5.59 -7.01 -12.96
C SER A 23 4.28 -7.16 -13.73
N GLU A 24 4.27 -7.98 -14.78
CA GLU A 24 3.06 -8.27 -15.55
C GLU A 24 2.16 -9.25 -14.85
N ALA A 25 2.73 -10.29 -14.25
CA ALA A 25 1.97 -11.32 -13.58
C ALA A 25 1.15 -10.75 -12.42
N PHE A 26 1.79 -9.97 -11.54
CA PHE A 26 1.12 -9.31 -10.42
C PHE A 26 0.14 -8.23 -10.89
N ARG A 27 0.50 -7.44 -11.91
CA ARG A 27 -0.37 -6.39 -12.45
C ARG A 27 -1.63 -6.98 -13.09
N ALA A 28 -1.48 -8.00 -13.94
CA ALA A 28 -2.62 -8.68 -14.54
C ALA A 28 -3.53 -9.34 -13.49
N GLN A 29 -2.96 -9.95 -12.44
CA GLN A 29 -3.75 -10.51 -11.34
C GLN A 29 -4.54 -9.43 -10.58
N ARG A 30 -3.93 -8.28 -10.31
CA ARG A 30 -4.61 -7.14 -9.69
C ARG A 30 -5.75 -6.66 -10.60
N ASP A 31 -5.47 -6.50 -11.90
CA ASP A 31 -6.41 -5.93 -12.87
C ASP A 31 -7.68 -6.76 -13.04
N VAL A 32 -7.55 -8.10 -13.05
CA VAL A 32 -8.73 -8.96 -13.07
C VAL A 32 -9.52 -8.84 -11.77
N GLY A 33 -8.88 -8.59 -10.63
CA GLY A 33 -9.54 -8.44 -9.33
C GLY A 33 -10.16 -7.06 -9.06
N LEU A 34 -9.93 -6.05 -9.92
CA LEU A 34 -10.30 -4.64 -9.65
C LEU A 34 -11.78 -4.40 -9.33
N ARG A 35 -12.67 -5.24 -9.87
CA ARG A 35 -14.13 -5.10 -9.72
C ARG A 35 -14.71 -6.01 -8.63
N VAL A 36 -13.87 -6.80 -7.98
CA VAL A 36 -14.23 -7.60 -6.81
C VAL A 36 -14.11 -6.71 -5.57
N PRO A 37 -15.02 -6.84 -4.58
CA PRO A 37 -14.87 -6.15 -3.31
C PRO A 37 -13.54 -6.49 -2.64
N ILE A 38 -12.87 -5.49 -2.08
CA ILE A 38 -11.49 -5.61 -1.57
C ILE A 38 -11.30 -6.71 -0.52
N ASN A 39 -12.36 -7.08 0.20
CA ASN A 39 -12.32 -8.05 1.28
C ASN A 39 -12.17 -9.49 0.79
N PHE A 40 -12.44 -9.79 -0.49
CA PHE A 40 -12.25 -11.12 -1.08
C PHE A 40 -10.85 -11.35 -1.67
N ASN A 41 -10.05 -10.29 -1.79
CA ASN A 41 -8.71 -10.39 -2.37
C ASN A 41 -7.71 -10.95 -1.33
N THR A 42 -7.10 -12.07 -1.68
CA THR A 42 -5.95 -12.60 -0.93
C THR A 42 -4.73 -11.73 -1.19
N ALA A 43 -3.96 -11.46 -0.14
CA ALA A 43 -2.73 -10.69 -0.24
C ALA A 43 -1.73 -11.12 0.85
N PRO A 44 -0.42 -11.08 0.58
CA PRO A 44 0.60 -11.42 1.57
C PRO A 44 0.53 -10.46 2.76
N ALA A 45 0.51 -11.05 3.97
CA ALA A 45 0.50 -10.33 5.23
C ALA A 45 1.78 -10.57 6.02
N VAL A 46 2.23 -9.58 6.78
CA VAL A 46 3.48 -9.65 7.55
C VAL A 46 3.40 -8.93 8.89
N SER A 47 4.08 -9.48 9.90
CA SER A 47 4.34 -8.83 11.18
C SER A 47 5.66 -8.06 11.15
N LEU A 48 5.63 -6.74 11.35
CA LEU A 48 6.85 -5.92 11.36
C LEU A 48 7.79 -6.30 12.52
N LYS A 49 7.22 -6.70 13.66
CA LYS A 49 8.00 -7.13 14.83
C LYS A 49 8.92 -8.30 14.54
N GLN A 50 8.44 -9.29 13.81
CA GLN A 50 9.24 -10.48 13.49
C GLN A 50 10.18 -10.26 12.30
N THR A 51 9.83 -9.38 11.37
CA THR A 51 10.55 -9.24 10.09
C THR A 51 11.55 -8.09 10.06
N CYS A 52 11.31 -7.04 10.85
CA CYS A 52 12.20 -5.87 10.95
C CYS A 52 12.89 -5.74 12.30
N PHE A 53 12.28 -6.22 13.39
CA PHE A 53 12.79 -6.01 14.76
C PHE A 53 13.35 -7.28 15.40
N ASN A 54 13.88 -8.20 14.58
CA ASN A 54 14.54 -9.40 15.09
C ASN A 54 15.68 -9.01 16.04
N ASN A 55 15.92 -9.84 17.06
CA ASN A 55 16.90 -9.59 18.12
C ASN A 55 16.66 -8.28 18.91
N LYS A 56 15.41 -7.80 18.96
CA LYS A 56 15.02 -6.60 19.74
C LYS A 56 15.75 -5.32 19.33
N GLN A 57 16.11 -5.21 18.06
CA GLN A 57 16.72 -4.01 17.49
C GLN A 57 15.68 -3.14 16.80
N TYR A 58 15.53 -1.91 17.28
CA TYR A 58 14.62 -0.87 16.79
C TYR A 58 15.46 0.34 16.37
N GLU A 59 16.10 0.22 15.23
CA GLU A 59 16.99 1.23 14.66
C GLU A 59 16.33 1.83 13.40
N HIS A 60 16.24 3.16 13.33
CA HIS A 60 15.42 3.83 12.32
C HIS A 60 15.89 3.61 10.88
N ASN A 61 17.19 3.52 10.59
CA ASN A 61 17.67 3.27 9.22
C ASN A 61 17.42 1.81 8.79
N ALA A 62 17.69 0.84 9.67
CA ALA A 62 17.35 -0.55 9.44
C ALA A 62 15.84 -0.71 9.25
N PHE A 63 15.01 -0.02 10.04
CA PHE A 63 13.56 -0.04 9.86
C PHE A 63 13.13 0.60 8.54
N GLN A 64 13.66 1.77 8.21
CA GLN A 64 13.42 2.46 6.94
C GLN A 64 13.68 1.51 5.77
N LYS A 65 14.82 0.81 5.79
CA LYS A 65 15.18 -0.16 4.75
C LYS A 65 14.31 -1.41 4.77
N CYS A 66 14.05 -1.98 5.94
CA CYS A 66 13.23 -3.19 6.09
C CYS A 66 11.81 -2.96 5.57
N PHE A 67 11.15 -1.90 6.03
CA PHE A 67 9.77 -1.61 5.64
C PHE A 67 9.69 -1.25 4.15
N SER A 68 10.66 -0.47 3.64
CA SER A 68 10.76 -0.18 2.21
C SER A 68 10.93 -1.44 1.37
N ASN A 69 11.77 -2.39 1.82
CA ASN A 69 11.96 -3.69 1.17
C ASN A 69 10.68 -4.52 1.18
N LEU A 70 9.96 -4.61 2.30
CA LEU A 70 8.68 -5.33 2.38
C LEU A 70 7.61 -4.75 1.43
N LEU A 71 7.51 -3.42 1.36
CA LEU A 71 6.64 -2.73 0.40
C LEU A 71 7.10 -2.99 -1.05
N GLY A 72 8.42 -2.92 -1.29
CA GLY A 72 9.06 -3.14 -2.59
C GLY A 72 8.80 -4.52 -3.17
N VAL A 73 8.95 -5.58 -2.36
CA VAL A 73 8.67 -6.96 -2.79
C VAL A 73 7.19 -7.26 -2.96
N GLY A 74 6.30 -6.51 -2.28
CA GLY A 74 4.86 -6.55 -2.52
C GLY A 74 3.97 -7.00 -1.36
N PHE A 75 4.42 -6.89 -0.11
CA PHE A 75 3.51 -7.01 1.03
C PHE A 75 2.46 -5.90 1.01
N ARG A 76 1.20 -6.26 1.33
CA ARG A 76 0.06 -5.32 1.33
C ARG A 76 -0.64 -5.23 2.67
N LYS A 77 -0.44 -6.21 3.56
CA LYS A 77 -1.08 -6.26 4.88
C LYS A 77 0.00 -6.29 5.97
N PHE A 78 0.00 -5.30 6.85
CA PHE A 78 1.02 -5.16 7.89
C PHE A 78 0.40 -5.20 9.28
N THR A 79 0.93 -6.04 10.14
CA THR A 79 0.67 -5.98 11.59
C THR A 79 1.79 -5.17 12.23
N VAL A 80 1.41 -4.09 12.91
CA VAL A 80 2.30 -3.12 13.53
C VAL A 80 2.02 -3.10 15.02
N ASP A 81 3.03 -3.38 15.84
CA ASP A 81 2.94 -3.19 17.28
C ASP A 81 3.32 -1.73 17.60
N VAL A 82 2.38 -0.97 18.15
CA VAL A 82 2.55 0.44 18.54
C VAL A 82 2.50 0.57 20.05
N TYR A 83 3.46 1.30 20.61
CA TYR A 83 3.68 1.44 22.04
C TYR A 83 3.46 2.89 22.45
N TRP A 84 2.54 3.14 23.37
CA TRP A 84 2.40 4.46 23.96
C TRP A 84 3.52 4.68 24.98
N ASP A 85 4.33 5.70 24.75
CA ASP A 85 5.37 6.17 25.67
C ASP A 85 4.83 7.36 26.48
N PRO A 86 4.49 7.18 27.77
CA PRO A 86 3.95 8.25 28.60
C PRO A 86 5.01 9.31 28.96
N LEU A 87 6.32 8.98 28.93
CA LEU A 87 7.37 9.95 29.20
C LEU A 87 7.52 10.92 28.04
N ALA A 88 7.49 10.41 26.81
CA ALA A 88 7.59 11.24 25.61
C ALA A 88 6.23 11.73 25.08
N ALA A 89 5.12 11.27 25.67
CA ALA A 89 3.74 11.55 25.24
C ALA A 89 3.52 11.29 23.74
N GLN A 90 4.05 10.17 23.23
CA GLN A 90 4.03 9.84 21.81
C GLN A 90 3.87 8.33 21.55
N TRP A 91 3.39 8.01 20.34
CA TRP A 91 3.36 6.63 19.84
C TRP A 91 4.70 6.21 19.25
N SER A 92 5.29 5.17 19.83
CA SER A 92 6.57 4.57 19.49
C SER A 92 6.39 3.20 18.81
N LEU A 93 7.40 2.77 18.05
CA LEU A 93 7.54 1.39 17.60
C LEU A 93 8.47 0.58 18.52
N CYS A 94 9.25 1.26 19.38
CA CYS A 94 10.10 0.62 20.38
C CYS A 94 9.27 0.22 21.62
N PRO A 95 9.43 -1.00 22.17
CA PRO A 95 8.64 -1.49 23.30
C PRO A 95 8.94 -0.86 24.66
N VAL A 96 9.94 0.00 24.76
CA VAL A 96 10.37 0.63 26.02
C VAL A 96 10.34 2.16 25.91
N GLU A 97 10.02 2.80 27.04
CA GLU A 97 10.07 4.24 27.20
C GLU A 97 11.42 4.81 26.74
N GLN A 98 11.40 5.92 26.01
CA GLN A 98 12.60 6.61 25.57
C GLN A 98 12.98 7.70 26.59
N PRO A 99 14.27 7.87 26.94
CA PRO A 99 14.69 8.94 27.82
C PRO A 99 14.49 10.30 27.13
N GLN A 100 13.99 11.29 27.87
CA GLN A 100 13.93 12.67 27.38
C GLN A 100 15.34 13.26 27.31
N LEU A 101 15.85 13.49 26.10
CA LEU A 101 17.07 14.24 25.86
C LEU A 101 16.79 15.74 26.13
N GLY A 102 16.80 16.16 27.40
CA GLY A 102 16.48 17.55 27.74
C GLY A 102 16.53 17.98 29.20
N THR A 103 16.76 17.10 30.17
CA THR A 103 17.01 17.52 31.57
C THR A 103 18.47 17.26 31.92
N GLU A 104 19.16 18.30 32.38
CA GLU A 104 20.52 18.29 32.91
C GLU A 104 20.67 17.30 34.07
N ASP A 105 20.80 16.01 33.75
CA ASP A 105 21.45 14.98 34.56
C ASP A 105 21.34 13.67 33.78
N GLU A 106 22.38 13.36 33.02
CA GLU A 106 23.01 12.02 32.90
C GLU A 106 23.76 11.92 31.58
N THR A 107 25.08 12.06 31.67
CA THR A 107 26.01 11.52 30.66
C THR A 107 25.74 10.02 30.53
N ALA A 108 24.98 9.62 29.51
CA ALA A 108 24.85 8.22 29.14
C ALA A 108 26.27 7.68 28.91
N SER A 109 26.65 6.64 29.65
CA SER A 109 27.95 6.02 29.50
C SER A 109 28.08 5.46 28.08
N VAL A 110 29.13 5.84 27.36
CA VAL A 110 29.42 5.32 26.03
C VAL A 110 30.05 3.93 26.19
N ALA A 111 29.37 2.89 25.72
CA ALA A 111 29.98 1.58 25.64
C ALA A 111 30.84 1.51 24.37
N THR A 112 32.16 1.34 24.51
CA THR A 112 33.06 1.05 23.39
C THR A 112 32.84 -0.39 22.89
N GLY A 113 31.82 -0.57 22.05
CA GLY A 113 31.54 -1.78 21.29
C GLY A 113 31.99 -1.67 19.84
N ARG A 114 32.24 -2.82 19.21
CA ARG A 114 32.77 -2.93 17.83
C ARG A 114 31.80 -2.29 16.83
N THR A 115 32.28 -1.24 16.14
CA THR A 115 31.56 -0.55 15.07
C THR A 115 31.13 -1.55 13.99
N VAL A 116 29.82 -1.72 13.80
CA VAL A 116 29.29 -2.46 12.65
C VAL A 116 29.37 -1.53 11.45
N VAL A 117 30.14 -1.93 10.45
CA VAL A 117 30.25 -1.21 9.18
C VAL A 117 28.95 -1.43 8.41
N ILE A 118 28.24 -0.34 8.11
CA ILE A 118 27.06 -0.33 7.24
C ILE A 118 27.55 -0.28 5.80
N SER A 119 27.02 -1.17 4.94
CA SER A 119 27.23 -1.13 3.49
C SER A 119 26.73 0.20 2.93
N THR A 120 27.61 0.91 2.23
CA THR A 120 27.32 2.16 1.53
C THR A 120 27.01 1.86 0.07
N ASP A 121 25.93 1.12 -0.18
CA ASP A 121 25.35 1.02 -1.53
C ASP A 121 24.11 1.92 -1.60
N ALA A 122 24.35 3.23 -1.58
CA ALA A 122 23.32 4.25 -1.81
C ALA A 122 23.14 4.47 -3.33
N SER A 123 22.53 3.50 -4.01
CA SER A 123 21.90 3.74 -5.30
C SER A 123 20.39 3.77 -5.06
N ALA A 124 19.76 4.93 -5.24
CA ALA A 124 18.31 5.08 -5.15
C ALA A 124 17.66 4.08 -6.11
N ALA A 125 16.97 3.08 -5.57
CA ALA A 125 16.29 2.09 -6.37
C ALA A 125 15.17 2.77 -7.16
N ARG A 126 15.13 2.55 -8.48
CA ARG A 126 14.10 3.12 -9.33
C ARG A 126 13.08 2.04 -9.64
N VAL A 127 11.83 2.29 -9.28
CA VAL A 127 10.71 1.56 -9.88
C VAL A 127 10.78 1.86 -11.39
N PRO A 128 10.98 0.85 -12.26
CA PRO A 128 10.96 1.07 -13.69
C PRO A 128 9.65 1.75 -14.09
N GLU A 129 9.73 2.90 -14.77
CA GLU A 129 8.58 3.41 -15.50
C GLU A 129 8.15 2.31 -16.48
N SER A 130 6.83 2.08 -16.58
CA SER A 130 6.30 1.12 -17.54
C SER A 130 6.94 1.34 -18.92
N THR A 131 7.29 0.26 -19.62
CA THR A 131 7.76 0.30 -21.02
C THR A 131 6.76 0.97 -21.97
N LEU A 132 5.53 1.23 -21.51
CA LEU A 132 4.54 2.07 -22.15
C LEU A 132 4.92 3.55 -21.99
N VAL A 133 5.64 4.10 -22.98
CA VAL A 133 5.93 5.53 -23.08
C VAL A 133 4.61 6.32 -23.18
N PRO A 134 4.22 7.12 -22.18
CA PRO A 134 3.13 8.06 -22.31
C PRO A 134 3.66 9.26 -23.12
N LEU A 135 3.00 9.60 -24.22
CA LEU A 135 3.19 10.87 -24.92
C LEU A 135 2.68 12.02 -24.03
N GLY A 136 3.40 12.36 -22.97
CA GLY A 136 2.94 13.34 -21.97
C GLY A 136 3.99 13.92 -21.03
N GLN A 137 5.29 13.64 -21.25
CA GLN A 137 6.42 14.03 -20.39
C GLN A 137 6.71 15.56 -20.30
N SER A 138 5.73 16.45 -20.49
CA SER A 138 5.97 17.91 -20.50
C SER A 138 5.32 18.74 -19.39
N LEU A 139 4.60 18.16 -18.43
CA LEU A 139 3.95 18.97 -17.39
C LEU A 139 4.15 18.38 -15.99
N GLY A 140 5.30 18.72 -15.40
CA GLY A 140 5.57 18.53 -13.98
C GLY A 140 4.57 19.30 -13.14
N PHE A 141 3.92 18.60 -12.21
CA PHE A 141 3.09 19.22 -11.18
C PHE A 141 4.02 19.74 -10.08
N ILE A 142 4.17 21.07 -10.00
CA ILE A 142 4.78 21.75 -8.84
C ILE A 142 3.66 22.50 -8.12
N ARG A 143 3.53 22.31 -6.80
CA ARG A 143 2.76 23.24 -5.96
C ARG A 143 3.39 23.52 -4.59
N ARG A 144 3.76 24.80 -4.46
CA ARG A 144 3.82 25.69 -3.28
C ARG A 144 4.67 25.26 -2.07
N GLN A 145 5.94 25.67 -2.12
CA GLN A 145 6.72 26.02 -0.94
C GLN A 145 6.30 27.42 -0.46
N ASP A 146 5.95 27.56 0.82
CA ASP A 146 6.13 28.80 1.57
C ASP A 146 7.23 28.55 2.60
N THR A 147 8.43 29.06 2.32
CA THR A 147 9.56 29.12 3.25
C THR A 147 9.56 30.48 3.93
N SER A 148 9.71 30.49 5.25
CA SER A 148 10.18 31.66 5.99
C SER A 148 11.27 31.17 6.94
N GLU A 149 12.52 31.44 6.53
CA GLU A 149 13.72 31.30 7.35
C GLU A 149 13.73 32.39 8.42
N THR A 150 14.18 32.06 9.63
CA THR A 150 14.83 33.06 10.49
C THR A 150 15.89 32.40 11.35
N THR A 151 17.10 32.93 11.21
CA THR A 151 18.37 32.53 11.82
C THR A 151 18.69 33.32 13.10
N VAL A 152 19.66 32.79 13.86
CA VAL A 152 20.55 33.44 14.87
C VAL A 152 19.96 33.52 16.30
N GLY A 153 20.67 33.17 17.39
CA GLY A 153 22.05 32.77 17.59
C GLY A 153 22.34 32.52 19.08
N SER A 154 23.48 31.85 19.33
CA SER A 154 24.00 31.40 20.62
C SER A 154 24.52 32.53 21.50
N VAL A 155 24.36 32.42 22.84
CA VAL A 155 25.27 33.01 23.83
C VAL A 155 25.32 32.10 25.08
N GLU A 156 26.53 31.63 25.41
CA GLU A 156 26.90 30.95 26.66
C GLU A 156 26.95 31.93 27.84
N THR A 157 26.66 31.48 29.06
CA THR A 157 27.18 32.13 30.26
C THR A 157 27.40 31.13 31.40
N VAL A 158 28.67 31.02 31.80
CA VAL A 158 29.21 30.18 32.86
C VAL A 158 29.03 30.86 34.21
N LEU A 159 28.53 30.16 35.24
CA LEU A 159 28.68 30.57 36.64
C LEU A 159 28.77 29.35 37.57
N SER A 160 29.94 29.21 38.18
CA SER A 160 30.30 28.20 39.18
C SER A 160 29.78 28.57 40.56
N THR A 161 29.20 27.61 41.29
CA THR A 161 29.16 27.66 42.77
C THR A 161 29.18 26.25 43.36
N SER A 162 30.20 26.03 44.18
CA SER A 162 30.46 24.86 45.03
C SER A 162 29.61 24.87 46.30
N ALA A 163 29.04 23.73 46.69
CA ALA A 163 28.66 23.45 48.08
C ALA A 163 28.66 21.94 48.36
N ALA A 164 28.99 21.61 49.61
CA ALA A 164 29.52 20.34 50.06
C ALA A 164 28.48 19.28 50.42
N SER A 165 28.92 18.04 50.21
CA SER A 165 28.54 16.74 50.78
C SER A 165 27.74 16.69 52.09
N SER A 166 26.75 15.79 52.14
CA SER A 166 26.40 15.02 53.34
C SER A 166 25.91 13.61 52.97
N SER A 167 26.55 12.62 53.57
CA SER A 167 26.38 11.17 53.39
C SER A 167 25.26 10.57 54.24
N SER A 168 24.47 9.65 53.66
CA SER A 168 23.79 8.58 54.42
C SER A 168 23.61 7.32 53.56
N SER A 169 24.05 6.19 54.11
CA SER A 169 24.24 4.87 53.49
C SER A 169 22.94 4.05 53.28
N PRO A 170 23.00 2.83 52.73
CA PRO A 170 22.34 2.44 51.50
C PRO A 170 20.98 1.77 51.72
N ALA A 171 19.95 2.22 51.01
CA ALA A 171 18.78 1.39 50.74
C ALA A 171 19.05 0.62 49.44
N SER A 172 18.89 -0.70 49.50
CA SER A 172 18.94 -1.60 48.35
C SER A 172 17.86 -1.22 47.34
N THR A 173 18.25 -0.36 46.41
CA THR A 173 17.49 0.02 45.23
C THR A 173 17.87 -0.96 44.12
N SER A 174 16.88 -1.63 43.54
CA SER A 174 17.05 -2.27 42.24
C SER A 174 17.59 -1.20 41.29
N LEU A 175 18.83 -1.39 40.82
CA LEU A 175 19.48 -0.45 39.93
C LEU A 175 18.61 -0.27 38.68
N SER A 176 18.07 0.94 38.49
CA SER A 176 17.44 1.35 37.24
C SER A 176 18.45 1.10 36.13
N ALA A 177 18.06 0.35 35.09
CA ALA A 177 18.93 0.16 33.93
C ALA A 177 19.09 1.52 33.24
N LYS A 178 20.24 2.18 33.45
CA LYS A 178 20.52 3.47 32.80
C LYS A 178 20.69 3.23 31.29
N PRO A 179 20.01 4.01 30.43
CA PRO A 179 20.20 3.94 29.00
C PRO A 179 21.68 4.12 28.64
N THR A 180 22.22 3.23 27.82
CA THR A 180 23.63 3.25 27.42
C THR A 180 23.73 3.49 25.92
N VAL A 181 24.58 4.41 25.48
CA VAL A 181 24.80 4.63 24.05
C VAL A 181 25.66 3.49 23.50
N ILE A 182 25.12 2.73 22.54
CA ILE A 182 25.82 1.65 21.84
C ILE A 182 26.62 2.22 20.67
N SER A 183 25.97 3.05 19.86
CA SER A 183 26.54 3.59 18.61
C SER A 183 25.72 4.78 18.10
N TYR A 184 26.23 5.43 17.03
CA TYR A 184 25.50 6.42 16.26
C TYR A 184 25.28 5.85 14.84
N PRO A 185 24.05 5.43 14.49
CA PRO A 185 23.76 4.86 13.17
C PRO A 185 24.07 5.81 12.01
N THR A 186 23.91 7.12 12.23
CA THR A 186 24.28 8.16 11.28
C THR A 186 25.07 9.25 11.99
N THR A 187 25.93 9.95 11.25
CA THR A 187 26.88 10.95 11.80
C THR A 187 26.18 12.10 12.54
N ASN A 188 24.95 12.43 12.15
CA ASN A 188 24.15 13.51 12.72
C ASN A 188 22.79 13.05 13.28
N GLY A 189 22.55 11.73 13.36
CA GLY A 189 21.28 11.17 13.84
C GLY A 189 21.29 10.83 15.32
N PRO A 190 20.15 10.37 15.86
CA PRO A 190 20.07 9.97 17.25
C PRO A 190 20.97 8.76 17.54
N PRO A 191 21.54 8.65 18.74
CA PRO A 191 22.24 7.45 19.15
C PRO A 191 21.31 6.24 19.20
N LEU A 192 21.87 5.06 18.97
CA LEU A 192 21.25 3.79 19.34
C LEU A 192 21.47 3.56 20.84
N LEU A 193 20.39 3.58 21.60
CA LEU A 193 20.38 3.41 23.04
C LEU A 193 20.02 1.97 23.42
N GLN A 194 20.82 1.35 24.28
CA GLN A 194 20.47 0.11 24.95
C GLN A 194 19.65 0.42 26.21
N VAL A 195 18.44 -0.11 26.27
CA VAL A 195 17.51 0.02 27.39
C VAL A 195 16.99 -1.38 27.73
N GLY A 196 17.54 -1.98 28.79
CA GLY A 196 17.34 -3.41 29.09
C GLY A 196 17.88 -4.28 27.96
N SER A 197 17.04 -5.19 27.45
CA SER A 197 17.33 -6.03 26.28
C SER A 197 16.97 -5.40 24.93
N TYR A 198 16.45 -4.17 24.91
CA TYR A 198 16.05 -3.48 23.69
C TYR A 198 17.10 -2.46 23.26
N ASN A 199 17.33 -2.37 21.95
CA ASN A 199 18.17 -1.33 21.37
C ASN A 199 17.29 -0.41 20.54
N CYS A 200 17.14 0.84 20.94
CA CYS A 200 16.20 1.78 20.32
C CYS A 200 16.85 3.11 19.95
N THR A 201 16.44 3.64 18.80
CA THR A 201 16.69 5.05 18.45
C THR A 201 15.43 5.86 18.70
N SER A 202 15.59 7.13 19.11
CA SER A 202 14.43 8.00 19.42
C SER A 202 13.53 8.31 18.21
N LEU A 203 14.01 8.06 16.98
CA LEU A 203 13.23 8.22 15.75
C LEU A 203 12.29 7.05 15.44
N MET A 204 12.33 5.95 16.22
CA MET A 204 11.41 4.81 16.07
C MET A 204 10.01 5.14 16.56
N THR A 205 9.35 6.06 15.87
CA THR A 205 8.00 6.54 16.16
C THR A 205 7.01 6.03 15.13
N LEU A 206 5.72 6.07 15.44
CA LEU A 206 4.69 5.80 14.44
C LEU A 206 4.73 6.83 13.29
N GLY A 207 5.19 8.06 13.56
CA GLY A 207 5.40 9.09 12.54
C GLY A 207 6.45 8.70 11.47
N LEU A 208 7.49 7.95 11.84
CA LEU A 208 8.45 7.41 10.87
C LEU A 208 7.77 6.44 9.89
N LEU A 209 6.89 5.57 10.41
CA LEU A 209 6.14 4.61 9.58
C LEU A 209 5.16 5.32 8.66
N THR A 210 4.41 6.31 9.15
CA THR A 210 3.44 7.04 8.32
C THR A 210 4.12 7.89 7.25
N GLY A 211 5.25 8.55 7.56
CA GLY A 211 6.04 9.27 6.56
C GLY A 211 6.66 8.36 5.51
N LEU A 212 7.17 7.18 5.91
CA LEU A 212 7.61 6.14 4.97
C LEU A 212 6.51 5.69 4.02
N LEU A 213 5.30 5.51 4.56
CA LEU A 213 4.15 5.09 3.77
C LEU A 213 3.67 6.19 2.82
N GLU A 214 3.65 7.45 3.25
CA GLU A 214 3.35 8.61 2.42
C GLU A 214 4.27 8.67 1.19
N ASP A 215 5.59 8.60 1.41
CA ASP A 215 6.57 8.60 0.32
C ASP A 215 6.40 7.39 -0.63
N PHE A 216 6.10 6.21 -0.08
CA PHE A 216 5.79 5.04 -0.89
C PHE A 216 4.54 5.27 -1.76
N LEU A 217 3.48 5.85 -1.19
CA LEU A 217 2.25 6.16 -1.92
C LEU A 217 2.51 7.19 -3.03
N GLU A 218 3.32 8.22 -2.78
CA GLU A 218 3.71 9.21 -3.78
C GLU A 218 4.49 8.56 -4.94
N VAL A 219 5.53 7.78 -4.63
CA VAL A 219 6.35 7.10 -5.65
C VAL A 219 5.53 6.11 -6.49
N THR A 220 4.48 5.53 -5.90
CA THR A 220 3.61 4.55 -6.57
C THR A 220 2.27 5.13 -7.03
N ALA A 221 2.11 6.46 -7.08
CA ALA A 221 0.89 7.16 -7.52
C ALA A 221 0.67 7.07 -9.06
N THR A 222 0.75 5.85 -9.61
CA THR A 222 0.53 5.54 -11.02
C THR A 222 -0.53 4.46 -11.14
N THR A 223 -1.25 4.41 -12.26
CA THR A 223 -2.28 3.38 -12.51
C THR A 223 -1.71 1.96 -12.49
N THR A 224 -0.41 1.79 -12.76
CA THR A 224 0.28 0.49 -12.76
C THR A 224 0.90 0.12 -11.42
N GLY A 225 1.21 1.11 -10.58
CA GLY A 225 1.91 0.92 -9.31
C GLY A 225 1.02 1.05 -8.08
N ALA A 226 -0.13 1.68 -8.22
CA ALA A 226 -1.06 1.85 -7.13
C ALA A 226 -1.59 0.49 -6.62
N ALA A 227 -1.79 0.46 -5.31
CA ALA A 227 -2.29 -0.68 -4.56
C ALA A 227 -2.78 -0.17 -3.20
N ILE A 228 -3.85 -0.78 -2.69
CA ILE A 228 -4.29 -0.65 -1.29
C ILE A 228 -3.30 -1.35 -0.34
N THR A 229 -2.96 -0.65 0.74
CA THR A 229 -2.19 -1.12 1.91
C THR A 229 -3.07 -1.14 3.16
N LEU A 230 -2.99 -2.22 3.93
CA LEU A 230 -3.76 -2.44 5.14
C LEU A 230 -2.83 -2.47 6.35
N LEU A 231 -3.12 -1.65 7.35
CA LEU A 231 -2.41 -1.61 8.62
C LEU A 231 -3.31 -2.12 9.74
N THR A 232 -2.84 -3.12 10.49
CA THR A 232 -3.43 -3.58 11.75
C THR A 232 -2.53 -3.16 12.90
N LEU A 233 -3.02 -2.25 13.75
CA LEU A 233 -2.27 -1.62 14.83
C LEU A 233 -2.58 -2.35 16.14
N ASN A 234 -1.63 -3.13 16.65
CA ASN A 234 -1.69 -3.69 18.00
C ASN A 234 -1.22 -2.63 19.00
N VAL A 235 -2.03 -2.35 20.01
CA VAL A 235 -1.84 -1.23 20.94
C VAL A 235 -1.28 -1.74 22.26
N HIS A 236 -0.12 -1.21 22.64
CA HIS A 236 0.62 -1.58 23.82
C HIS A 236 0.97 -0.34 24.66
N ALA A 237 1.22 -0.55 25.96
CA ALA A 237 1.96 0.40 26.78
C ALA A 237 3.45 0.09 26.66
N ALA A 238 4.31 1.11 26.62
CA ALA A 238 5.76 0.89 26.67
C ALA A 238 6.19 0.41 28.07
N SER A 239 7.16 -0.50 28.14
CA SER A 239 7.79 -0.90 29.40
C SER A 239 8.62 0.25 29.97
N SER A 240 8.63 0.37 31.30
CA SER A 240 9.25 1.53 31.96
C SER A 240 10.77 1.49 31.90
N LEU A 241 11.42 2.66 31.83
CA LEU A 241 12.89 2.78 31.98
C LEU A 241 13.43 2.15 33.26
N ARG A 242 12.60 2.02 34.30
CA ARG A 242 12.98 1.41 35.58
C ARG A 242 12.98 -0.12 35.57
N ASP A 243 12.17 -0.71 34.69
CA ASP A 243 12.03 -2.16 34.53
C ASP A 243 11.80 -2.50 33.03
N PRO A 244 12.81 -2.25 32.18
CA PRO A 244 12.63 -2.29 30.72
C PRO A 244 12.40 -3.71 30.17
N ASP A 245 12.83 -4.73 30.91
CA ASP A 245 12.61 -6.15 30.57
C ASP A 245 11.39 -6.74 31.28
N GLY A 246 10.78 -5.99 32.20
CA GLY A 246 9.56 -6.36 32.87
C GLY A 246 8.30 -6.11 32.03
N PRO A 247 7.14 -6.57 32.51
CA PRO A 247 5.87 -6.27 31.88
C PRO A 247 5.59 -4.76 31.93
N ALA A 248 4.99 -4.23 30.87
CA ALA A 248 4.60 -2.83 30.83
C ALA A 248 3.64 -2.49 32.00
N PRO A 249 3.76 -1.28 32.58
CA PRO A 249 2.87 -0.84 33.65
C PRO A 249 1.46 -0.57 33.12
N THR A 250 0.45 -0.75 33.98
CA THR A 250 -0.90 -0.25 33.69
C THR A 250 -0.91 1.26 33.85
N LEU A 251 -1.29 1.97 32.79
CA LEU A 251 -1.27 3.44 32.78
C LEU A 251 -2.53 4.02 33.41
N SER A 252 -2.37 5.08 34.20
CA SER A 252 -3.49 5.86 34.73
C SER A 252 -4.03 6.83 33.67
N GLN A 253 -5.23 7.38 33.92
CA GLN A 253 -5.95 8.16 32.91
C GLN A 253 -5.25 9.46 32.48
N ASP A 254 -4.41 10.02 33.34
CA ASP A 254 -3.55 11.18 33.10
C ASP A 254 -2.29 10.87 32.28
N GLN A 255 -1.90 9.60 32.20
CA GLN A 255 -0.73 9.14 31.45
C GLN A 255 -1.07 8.66 30.04
N LEU A 256 -2.37 8.56 29.70
CA LEU A 256 -2.84 8.02 28.44
C LEU A 256 -2.89 9.09 27.33
N PRO A 257 -2.95 8.67 26.06
CA PRO A 257 -3.10 9.61 24.95
C PRO A 257 -4.37 10.46 25.11
N VAL A 258 -4.23 11.75 24.82
CA VAL A 258 -5.31 12.74 24.82
C VAL A 258 -5.57 13.24 23.40
N SER A 259 -6.58 14.08 23.22
CA SER A 259 -6.83 14.72 21.92
C SER A 259 -5.60 15.47 21.42
N GLY A 260 -5.20 15.22 20.16
CA GLY A 260 -3.97 15.71 19.56
C GLY A 260 -2.82 14.70 19.60
N SER A 261 -2.93 13.64 20.42
CA SER A 261 -1.98 12.53 20.49
C SER A 261 -2.66 11.17 20.37
N LEU A 262 -3.93 11.12 19.95
CA LEU A 262 -4.61 9.86 19.70
C LEU A 262 -3.97 9.15 18.50
N LEU A 263 -4.19 7.84 18.39
CA LEU A 263 -3.62 7.07 17.29
C LEU A 263 -4.10 7.60 15.93
N SER A 264 -5.39 7.97 15.83
CA SER A 264 -5.95 8.59 14.62
C SER A 264 -5.36 9.96 14.30
N ASP A 265 -4.88 10.72 15.29
CA ASP A 265 -4.23 12.02 15.05
C ASP A 265 -2.90 11.81 14.32
N VAL A 266 -2.11 10.81 14.73
CA VAL A 266 -0.84 10.46 14.07
C VAL A 266 -1.08 9.90 12.66
N MET A 267 -2.07 9.01 12.51
CA MET A 267 -2.38 8.41 11.20
C MET A 267 -2.90 9.44 10.20
N ARG A 268 -3.72 10.41 10.64
CA ARG A 268 -4.25 11.45 9.76
C ARG A 268 -3.22 12.49 9.34
N ALA A 269 -2.11 12.65 10.05
CA ALA A 269 -1.14 13.71 9.73
C ALA A 269 -0.60 13.61 8.29
N ASN A 270 -0.04 12.46 7.94
CA ASN A 270 0.65 12.26 6.65
C ASN A 270 -0.18 11.47 5.63
N LEU A 271 -1.26 10.81 6.06
CA LEU A 271 -2.01 9.85 5.22
C LEU A 271 -3.49 10.23 5.07
N SER A 272 -3.93 11.43 5.50
CA SER A 272 -5.36 11.77 5.52
C SER A 272 -6.04 11.59 4.17
N ASP A 273 -5.39 12.06 3.12
CA ASP A 273 -5.96 12.13 1.77
C ASP A 273 -5.99 10.74 1.10
N ASP A 274 -5.17 9.81 1.58
CA ASP A 274 -5.07 8.44 1.07
C ASP A 274 -5.84 7.42 1.95
N THR A 275 -6.39 7.82 3.10
CA THR A 275 -6.97 6.87 4.06
C THR A 275 -8.47 6.69 3.88
N TYR A 276 -8.89 5.44 3.66
CA TYR A 276 -10.30 5.06 3.71
C TYR A 276 -10.73 4.67 5.12
N THR A 277 -11.85 5.22 5.57
CA THR A 277 -12.25 5.21 6.97
C THR A 277 -13.59 4.49 7.22
N PRO A 278 -13.89 4.12 8.47
CA PRO A 278 -15.20 3.58 8.84
C PRO A 278 -16.38 4.50 8.51
N SER A 279 -16.17 5.83 8.58
CA SER A 279 -17.22 6.80 8.27
C SER A 279 -17.55 6.83 6.77
N HIS A 280 -16.54 6.75 5.89
CA HIS A 280 -16.74 6.56 4.44
C HIS A 280 -17.54 5.28 4.15
N LEU A 281 -17.09 4.14 4.69
CA LEU A 281 -17.78 2.86 4.48
C LEU A 281 -19.25 2.90 4.91
N ARG A 282 -19.55 3.51 6.06
CA ARG A 282 -20.93 3.62 6.56
C ARG A 282 -21.80 4.49 5.65
N ALA A 283 -21.28 5.63 5.20
CA ALA A 283 -22.00 6.54 4.32
C ALA A 283 -22.28 5.90 2.95
N GLU A 284 -21.27 5.25 2.37
CA GLU A 284 -21.37 4.61 1.06
C GLU A 284 -22.31 3.40 1.08
N ARG A 285 -22.23 2.55 2.12
CA ARG A 285 -23.16 1.41 2.31
C ARG A 285 -24.62 1.83 2.38
N ALA A 286 -24.92 3.04 2.85
CA ALA A 286 -26.28 3.56 2.96
C ALA A 286 -26.85 4.04 1.61
N ASN A 287 -26.00 4.35 0.63
CA ASN A 287 -26.42 4.76 -0.71
C ASN A 287 -25.36 4.38 -1.78
N LEU A 288 -25.48 3.16 -2.30
CA LEU A 288 -24.61 2.61 -3.33
C LEU A 288 -24.75 3.35 -4.67
N ASN A 289 -25.92 3.92 -4.95
CA ASN A 289 -26.20 4.62 -6.21
C ASN A 289 -25.37 5.90 -6.38
N SER A 290 -25.01 6.56 -5.28
CA SER A 290 -24.16 7.76 -5.29
C SER A 290 -22.71 7.46 -4.87
N SER A 291 -22.33 6.19 -4.79
CA SER A 291 -20.98 5.75 -4.39
C SER A 291 -20.48 4.66 -5.35
N TRP A 292 -20.47 3.39 -4.94
CA TRP A 292 -19.82 2.29 -5.68
C TRP A 292 -20.41 2.04 -7.07
N TYR A 293 -21.65 2.49 -7.33
CA TYR A 293 -22.31 2.37 -8.63
C TYR A 293 -22.32 3.68 -9.44
N ASP A 294 -21.84 4.79 -8.86
CA ASP A 294 -21.63 6.07 -9.55
C ASP A 294 -20.26 6.10 -10.25
N VAL A 295 -19.99 5.04 -11.01
CA VAL A 295 -18.76 4.85 -11.78
C VAL A 295 -19.10 4.41 -13.18
N ASN A 296 -18.12 4.51 -14.09
CA ASN A 296 -18.23 3.95 -15.43
C ASN A 296 -18.65 2.48 -15.35
N TRP A 297 -19.48 2.02 -16.27
CA TRP A 297 -20.00 0.65 -16.29
C TRP A 297 -18.89 -0.42 -16.19
N ASN A 298 -17.71 -0.15 -16.77
CA ASN A 298 -16.53 -1.03 -16.70
C ASN A 298 -15.89 -1.12 -15.31
N ASN A 299 -16.16 -0.17 -14.43
CA ASN A 299 -15.61 -0.11 -13.07
C ASN A 299 -16.65 -0.51 -12.01
N ARG A 300 -17.89 -0.82 -12.42
CA ARG A 300 -18.95 -1.22 -11.48
C ARG A 300 -18.59 -2.55 -10.81
N PRO A 301 -18.90 -2.70 -9.51
CA PRO A 301 -18.71 -3.95 -8.79
C PRO A 301 -19.33 -5.13 -9.52
N LEU A 302 -18.67 -6.28 -9.46
CA LEU A 302 -19.23 -7.55 -9.90
C LEU A 302 -20.37 -7.99 -8.97
N GLN A 303 -21.32 -8.73 -9.52
CA GLN A 303 -22.48 -9.23 -8.78
C GLN A 303 -22.12 -10.51 -8.01
N GLY A 304 -22.94 -10.86 -7.01
CA GLY A 304 -22.82 -12.14 -6.30
C GLY A 304 -21.86 -12.17 -5.10
N TYR A 305 -21.11 -11.11 -4.82
CA TYR A 305 -20.20 -11.02 -3.65
C TYR A 305 -20.86 -10.43 -2.39
N TYR A 306 -21.92 -9.65 -2.55
CA TYR A 306 -22.69 -9.10 -1.44
C TYR A 306 -24.13 -8.84 -1.85
N ASN A 307 -25.00 -8.80 -0.84
CA ASN A 307 -26.42 -8.53 -1.05
C ASN A 307 -26.69 -7.03 -1.15
N ILE A 308 -27.58 -6.67 -2.06
CA ILE A 308 -28.09 -5.32 -2.25
C ILE A 308 -29.58 -5.33 -1.92
N SER A 309 -29.99 -4.41 -1.05
CA SER A 309 -31.40 -4.13 -0.78
C SER A 309 -31.74 -2.70 -1.18
N THR A 310 -33.02 -2.38 -1.26
CA THR A 310 -33.50 -1.04 -1.64
C THR A 310 -34.28 -0.44 -0.47
N ASN A 311 -33.96 0.80 -0.07
CA ASN A 311 -34.70 1.50 0.98
C ASN A 311 -36.01 2.13 0.45
N SER A 312 -36.78 2.74 1.36
CA SER A 312 -38.04 3.46 1.05
C SER A 312 -37.89 4.58 0.02
N ASN A 313 -36.67 5.12 -0.16
CA ASN A 313 -36.37 6.20 -1.09
C ASN A 313 -35.89 5.66 -2.46
N GLY A 314 -35.89 4.34 -2.68
CA GLY A 314 -35.40 3.72 -3.91
C GLY A 314 -33.87 3.65 -4.02
N GLN A 315 -33.14 3.91 -2.94
CA GLN A 315 -31.68 3.86 -2.93
C GLN A 315 -31.19 2.44 -2.61
N TRP A 316 -30.15 2.01 -3.32
CA TRP A 316 -29.49 0.74 -3.08
C TRP A 316 -28.57 0.83 -1.87
N LEU A 317 -28.63 -0.18 -0.99
CA LEU A 317 -27.79 -0.27 0.20
C LEU A 317 -27.30 -1.69 0.42
N THR A 318 -26.24 -1.84 1.20
CA THR A 318 -25.72 -3.14 1.62
C THR A 318 -25.33 -3.10 3.09
N GLN A 319 -25.46 -4.25 3.77
CA GLN A 319 -25.09 -4.36 5.18
C GLN A 319 -23.62 -4.76 5.37
N SER A 320 -23.11 -5.61 4.48
CA SER A 320 -21.80 -6.25 4.63
C SER A 320 -20.85 -6.04 3.43
N GLY A 321 -21.33 -5.49 2.32
CA GLY A 321 -20.50 -5.27 1.13
C GLY A 321 -19.32 -4.34 1.40
N TRP A 322 -18.27 -4.44 0.60
CA TRP A 322 -17.14 -3.51 0.61
C TRP A 322 -16.97 -2.89 -0.77
N PRO A 323 -16.38 -1.69 -0.87
CA PRO A 323 -16.00 -1.13 -2.16
C PRO A 323 -14.96 -2.02 -2.87
N THR A 324 -14.75 -1.74 -4.15
CA THR A 324 -13.77 -2.42 -5.00
C THR A 324 -12.50 -1.59 -5.11
N GLU A 325 -11.38 -2.21 -5.54
CA GLU A 325 -10.14 -1.45 -5.82
C GLU A 325 -10.37 -0.41 -6.94
N ALA A 326 -11.17 -0.73 -7.96
CA ALA A 326 -11.50 0.23 -9.02
C ALA A 326 -12.17 1.52 -8.51
N PHE A 327 -13.00 1.41 -7.46
CA PHE A 327 -13.63 2.56 -6.83
C PHE A 327 -12.63 3.26 -5.90
N MET A 328 -12.04 2.53 -4.95
CA MET A 328 -11.18 3.14 -3.93
C MET A 328 -9.92 3.75 -4.54
N GLU A 329 -9.19 3.00 -5.35
CA GLU A 329 -7.85 3.36 -5.79
C GLU A 329 -7.86 4.30 -7.00
N PHE A 330 -8.81 4.14 -7.93
CA PHE A 330 -8.81 4.88 -9.19
C PHE A 330 -9.86 5.98 -9.31
N GLN A 331 -10.95 5.90 -8.54
CA GLN A 331 -11.98 6.93 -8.52
C GLN A 331 -11.77 7.88 -7.34
N GLU A 332 -11.65 7.34 -6.13
CA GLU A 332 -11.54 8.13 -4.89
C GLU A 332 -10.10 8.36 -4.41
N LEU A 333 -9.13 7.63 -4.99
CA LEU A 333 -7.70 7.70 -4.66
C LEU A 333 -7.32 7.26 -3.22
N TYR A 334 -8.20 6.57 -2.51
CA TYR A 334 -7.87 5.96 -1.23
C TYR A 334 -7.00 4.70 -1.41
N ARG A 335 -5.91 4.63 -0.63
CA ARG A 335 -4.87 3.60 -0.71
C ARG A 335 -4.44 3.03 0.63
N VAL A 336 -4.91 3.56 1.75
CA VAL A 336 -4.61 3.06 3.10
C VAL A 336 -5.89 2.72 3.85
N ILE A 337 -5.88 1.58 4.54
CA ILE A 337 -6.94 1.19 5.48
C ILE A 337 -6.29 0.84 6.83
N ASN A 338 -6.76 1.48 7.89
CA ASN A 338 -6.24 1.30 9.24
C ASN A 338 -7.25 0.58 10.12
N SER A 339 -6.83 -0.42 10.89
CA SER A 339 -7.66 -1.10 11.89
C SER A 339 -6.90 -1.31 13.18
N PHE A 340 -7.63 -1.31 14.29
CA PHE A 340 -7.12 -1.86 15.54
C PHE A 340 -6.94 -3.37 15.42
N GLY A 341 -5.86 -3.86 16.01
CA GLY A 341 -5.59 -5.27 16.28
C GLY A 341 -5.95 -5.60 17.73
N THR A 342 -4.99 -6.14 18.47
CA THR A 342 -5.14 -6.35 19.92
C THR A 342 -4.88 -5.05 20.68
N ILE A 343 -5.57 -4.85 21.80
CA ILE A 343 -5.28 -3.77 22.75
C ILE A 343 -4.92 -4.44 24.07
N ASP A 344 -3.70 -4.18 24.56
CA ASP A 344 -3.19 -4.81 25.77
C ASP A 344 -3.94 -4.37 27.03
N PRO A 345 -4.06 -5.22 28.06
CA PRO A 345 -4.72 -4.89 29.32
C PRO A 345 -4.15 -3.63 30.01
N GLN A 346 -2.85 -3.34 29.83
CA GLN A 346 -2.18 -2.16 30.35
C GLN A 346 -2.77 -0.86 29.79
N MET A 347 -3.36 -0.93 28.60
CA MET A 347 -4.03 0.16 27.89
C MET A 347 -5.56 0.11 28.06
N GLN A 348 -6.09 -0.65 29.04
CA GLN A 348 -7.54 -0.83 29.24
C GLN A 348 -8.34 0.47 29.40
N TYR A 349 -7.70 1.54 29.87
CA TYR A 349 -8.34 2.84 30.08
C TYR A 349 -8.19 3.78 28.87
N TYR A 350 -7.49 3.35 27.80
CA TYR A 350 -7.35 4.14 26.59
C TYR A 350 -8.71 4.25 25.90
N ASN A 351 -9.26 5.47 25.89
CA ASN A 351 -10.50 5.76 25.20
C ASN A 351 -10.24 5.93 23.70
N TYR A 352 -10.21 4.82 22.97
CA TYR A 352 -10.06 4.80 21.50
C TYR A 352 -11.38 5.11 20.75
N GLY A 353 -12.47 5.41 21.47
CA GLY A 353 -13.76 5.77 20.85
C GLY A 353 -13.65 6.90 19.81
N PRO A 354 -12.93 7.99 20.07
CA PRO A 354 -12.70 9.06 19.09
C PRO A 354 -11.87 8.62 17.87
N ASP A 355 -11.09 7.53 17.95
CA ASP A 355 -10.35 7.00 16.80
C ASP A 355 -11.26 6.25 15.82
N LEU A 356 -12.44 5.79 16.25
CA LEU A 356 -13.30 4.89 15.47
C LEU A 356 -13.96 5.52 14.23
N ASP A 357 -13.82 6.83 14.05
CA ASP A 357 -14.22 7.50 12.81
C ASP A 357 -13.15 7.38 11.71
N ALA A 358 -11.89 7.10 12.08
CA ALA A 358 -10.74 7.01 11.18
C ALA A 358 -10.09 5.61 11.13
N ILE A 359 -10.15 4.84 12.23
CA ILE A 359 -9.53 3.52 12.38
C ILE A 359 -10.64 2.49 12.61
N PHE A 360 -10.63 1.41 11.83
CA PHE A 360 -11.60 0.33 11.97
C PHE A 360 -11.49 -0.36 13.34
N PRO A 361 -12.62 -0.74 13.96
CA PRO A 361 -12.63 -1.51 15.20
C PRO A 361 -11.90 -2.86 15.07
N PRO A 362 -11.42 -3.44 16.19
CA PRO A 362 -10.83 -4.78 16.21
C PRO A 362 -11.68 -5.83 15.51
N GLY A 363 -11.05 -6.66 14.68
CA GLY A 363 -11.71 -7.77 13.96
C GLY A 363 -12.51 -7.36 12.72
N THR A 364 -12.52 -6.08 12.32
CA THR A 364 -13.30 -5.65 11.13
C THR A 364 -12.66 -6.08 9.82
N ILE A 365 -11.33 -5.98 9.71
CA ILE A 365 -10.56 -6.31 8.49
C ILE A 365 -9.60 -7.49 8.67
N LYS A 366 -9.87 -8.34 9.66
CA LYS A 366 -9.09 -9.55 9.94
C LYS A 366 -9.98 -10.65 10.52
N GLN A 367 -10.00 -11.78 9.84
CA GLN A 367 -10.61 -13.02 10.31
C GLN A 367 -9.56 -14.12 10.30
N VAL A 368 -9.24 -14.68 11.46
CA VAL A 368 -8.25 -15.77 11.56
C VAL A 368 -8.95 -17.11 11.37
N ILE A 369 -8.56 -17.86 10.36
CA ILE A 369 -9.03 -19.22 10.09
C ILE A 369 -7.97 -20.20 10.58
N GLN A 370 -8.38 -21.10 11.46
CA GLN A 370 -7.50 -22.15 11.98
C GLN A 370 -7.35 -23.24 10.91
N THR A 371 -6.12 -23.52 10.52
CA THR A 371 -5.78 -24.50 9.50
C THR A 371 -4.94 -25.61 10.08
N THR A 372 -5.11 -26.83 9.56
CA THR A 372 -4.24 -27.95 9.89
C THR A 372 -3.56 -28.50 8.63
N TYR A 373 -2.39 -29.11 8.82
CA TYR A 373 -1.56 -29.62 7.74
C TYR A 373 -1.27 -31.10 7.96
N ASP A 374 -1.18 -31.86 6.88
CA ASP A 374 -0.78 -33.26 6.91
C ASP A 374 0.74 -33.44 7.00
N THR A 375 1.20 -34.69 7.07
CA THR A 375 2.64 -35.02 7.14
C THR A 375 3.41 -34.69 5.87
N ALA A 376 2.74 -34.40 4.76
CA ALA A 376 3.32 -33.93 3.51
C ALA A 376 3.31 -32.40 3.39
N GLY A 377 2.88 -31.67 4.43
CA GLY A 377 2.79 -30.22 4.44
C GLY A 377 1.62 -29.66 3.63
N GLN A 378 0.68 -30.51 3.21
CA GLN A 378 -0.53 -30.10 2.50
C GLN A 378 -1.62 -29.70 3.49
N LEU A 379 -2.46 -28.74 3.10
CA LEU A 379 -3.56 -28.28 3.94
C LEU A 379 -4.64 -29.37 4.04
N SER A 380 -4.96 -29.79 5.26
CA SER A 380 -5.95 -30.85 5.53
C SER A 380 -7.29 -30.33 6.07
N SER A 381 -7.34 -29.14 6.68
CA SER A 381 -8.58 -28.50 7.10
C SER A 381 -8.50 -26.97 7.11
N GLY A 382 -9.67 -26.31 7.07
CA GLY A 382 -9.80 -24.84 7.12
C GLY A 382 -9.80 -24.15 5.75
N CYS A 383 -9.80 -24.92 4.65
CA CYS A 383 -9.92 -24.38 3.30
C CYS A 383 -11.34 -23.82 3.07
N LEU A 384 -11.46 -22.62 2.47
CA LEU A 384 -12.75 -22.02 2.13
C LEU A 384 -13.30 -22.48 0.77
N PHE A 385 -12.53 -23.30 0.05
CA PHE A 385 -12.96 -23.85 -1.22
C PHE A 385 -13.75 -25.15 -1.00
N ASP A 386 -14.93 -25.21 -1.59
CA ASP A 386 -15.73 -26.43 -1.77
C ASP A 386 -16.26 -26.45 -3.21
N ALA A 387 -15.92 -27.47 -3.99
CA ALA A 387 -16.36 -27.58 -5.39
C ALA A 387 -17.89 -27.67 -5.56
N ALA A 388 -18.64 -28.05 -4.52
CA ALA A 388 -20.10 -28.11 -4.55
C ALA A 388 -20.77 -26.73 -4.39
N ASP A 389 -20.06 -25.76 -3.82
CA ASP A 389 -20.58 -24.41 -3.60
C ASP A 389 -20.44 -23.57 -4.87
N LEU A 390 -21.55 -23.01 -5.34
CA LEU A 390 -21.60 -22.23 -6.58
C LEU A 390 -21.71 -20.72 -6.34
N THR A 391 -21.91 -20.30 -5.09
CA THR A 391 -22.11 -18.91 -4.68
C THR A 391 -21.29 -18.60 -3.44
N VAL A 392 -21.08 -17.31 -3.15
CA VAL A 392 -20.50 -16.90 -1.86
C VAL A 392 -21.48 -17.24 -0.72
N THR A 393 -21.13 -18.25 0.08
CA THR A 393 -21.88 -18.65 1.29
C THR A 393 -21.17 -18.11 2.54
N PRO A 394 -21.81 -18.12 3.72
CA PRO A 394 -21.12 -17.78 4.97
C PRO A 394 -19.87 -18.64 5.23
N ASP A 395 -19.89 -19.90 4.80
CA ASP A 395 -18.81 -20.88 5.00
C ASP A 395 -17.70 -20.76 3.95
N THR A 396 -18.03 -20.32 2.72
CA THR A 396 -17.06 -20.04 1.63
C THR A 396 -16.72 -18.55 1.48
N ASN A 397 -17.02 -17.75 2.52
CA ASN A 397 -16.73 -16.33 2.55
C ASN A 397 -15.24 -16.09 2.85
N SER A 398 -14.49 -15.60 1.85
CA SER A 398 -13.08 -15.23 2.02
C SER A 398 -12.85 -13.83 2.59
N SER A 399 -13.90 -13.15 3.06
CA SER A 399 -13.82 -11.80 3.61
C SER A 399 -12.75 -11.69 4.71
N TRP A 400 -11.65 -11.02 4.41
CA TRP A 400 -10.54 -10.77 5.36
C TRP A 400 -9.92 -12.03 5.98
N ALA A 401 -10.09 -13.19 5.34
CA ALA A 401 -9.61 -14.45 5.85
C ALA A 401 -8.08 -14.51 5.82
N THR A 402 -7.49 -14.87 6.97
CA THR A 402 -6.05 -14.96 7.19
C THR A 402 -5.72 -16.25 7.90
N SER A 403 -4.55 -16.82 7.63
CA SER A 403 -4.08 -18.00 8.34
C SER A 403 -2.56 -18.08 8.45
N SER A 404 -2.10 -18.87 9.41
CA SER A 404 -0.70 -19.24 9.59
C SER A 404 -0.35 -20.48 8.76
N PHE A 405 0.94 -20.68 8.56
CA PHE A 405 1.51 -21.82 7.86
C PHE A 405 2.54 -22.53 8.75
N PRO A 406 2.92 -23.79 8.42
CA PRO A 406 3.98 -24.50 9.12
C PRO A 406 5.34 -23.85 8.84
N ASP A 407 6.32 -24.08 9.71
CA ASP A 407 7.69 -23.57 9.57
C ASP A 407 8.23 -23.75 8.14
N LEU A 408 8.79 -22.67 7.58
CA LEU A 408 9.32 -22.66 6.23
C LEU A 408 10.82 -22.98 6.20
N ASP A 409 11.19 -24.02 5.47
CA ASP A 409 12.59 -24.28 5.12
C ASP A 409 12.97 -23.44 3.88
N ILE A 410 13.34 -22.18 4.13
CA ILE A 410 13.76 -21.23 3.09
C ILE A 410 15.20 -20.75 3.32
N GLY A 411 16.03 -20.89 2.29
CA GLY A 411 17.41 -20.39 2.28
C GLY A 411 17.48 -18.88 2.01
N ALA A 412 18.67 -18.29 2.20
CA ALA A 412 18.91 -16.86 1.96
C ALA A 412 18.77 -16.43 0.48
N THR A 413 18.97 -17.37 -0.45
CA THR A 413 18.87 -17.13 -1.90
C THR A 413 17.87 -18.11 -2.51
N PRO A 414 16.57 -17.96 -2.24
CA PRO A 414 15.55 -18.85 -2.78
C PRO A 414 15.41 -18.68 -4.30
N ASP A 415 14.95 -19.74 -4.97
CA ASP A 415 14.51 -19.65 -6.36
C ASP A 415 13.09 -19.08 -6.41
N LEU A 416 12.96 -17.85 -6.90
CA LEU A 416 11.66 -17.16 -7.04
C LEU A 416 10.71 -17.87 -8.02
N MET A 417 11.24 -18.74 -8.89
CA MET A 417 10.45 -19.54 -9.83
C MET A 417 9.89 -20.82 -9.21
N LYS A 418 10.23 -21.09 -7.94
CA LYS A 418 9.73 -22.25 -7.20
C LYS A 418 8.81 -21.77 -6.07
N PRO A 419 7.48 -21.80 -6.26
CA PRO A 419 6.54 -21.44 -5.22
C PRO A 419 6.67 -22.34 -3.98
N ILE A 420 6.32 -21.78 -2.83
CA ILE A 420 6.25 -22.47 -1.55
C ILE A 420 4.86 -23.11 -1.42
N ASP A 421 4.80 -24.44 -1.38
CA ASP A 421 3.55 -25.20 -1.46
C ASP A 421 2.52 -24.83 -0.38
N SER A 422 2.96 -24.64 0.87
CA SER A 422 2.06 -24.25 1.97
C SER A 422 1.38 -22.90 1.72
N ILE A 423 2.09 -21.94 1.13
CA ILE A 423 1.58 -20.61 0.81
C ILE A 423 0.68 -20.64 -0.43
N VAL A 424 1.05 -21.45 -1.43
CA VAL A 424 0.21 -21.69 -2.62
C VAL A 424 -1.12 -22.33 -2.22
N ASN A 425 -1.09 -23.31 -1.32
CA ASN A 425 -2.28 -23.99 -0.81
C ASN A 425 -3.20 -23.04 -0.05
N LEU A 426 -2.67 -22.24 0.89
CA LEU A 426 -3.46 -21.23 1.59
C LEU A 426 -4.11 -20.24 0.63
N THR A 427 -3.34 -19.73 -0.33
CA THR A 427 -3.83 -18.76 -1.33
C THR A 427 -4.96 -19.38 -2.16
N SER A 428 -4.78 -20.62 -2.64
CA SER A 428 -5.77 -21.35 -3.44
C SER A 428 -7.04 -21.69 -2.64
N CYS A 429 -6.91 -21.78 -1.32
CA CYS A 429 -8.01 -21.91 -0.36
C CYS A 429 -8.69 -20.60 0.03
N GLY A 430 -8.35 -19.48 -0.63
CA GLY A 430 -8.95 -18.17 -0.35
C GLY A 430 -8.43 -17.51 0.93
N LEU A 431 -7.28 -17.95 1.47
CA LEU A 431 -6.71 -17.45 2.72
C LEU A 431 -5.47 -16.59 2.44
N SER A 432 -5.37 -15.45 3.12
CA SER A 432 -4.14 -14.64 3.13
C SER A 432 -3.13 -15.22 4.13
N ALA A 433 -1.96 -15.64 3.66
CA ALA A 433 -0.90 -16.13 4.54
C ALA A 433 -0.26 -15.00 5.35
N VAL A 434 -0.09 -15.21 6.67
CA VAL A 434 0.48 -14.23 7.60
C VAL A 434 1.88 -14.64 8.02
N LEU A 435 2.89 -13.93 7.50
CA LEU A 435 4.29 -14.10 7.89
C LEU A 435 4.54 -13.50 9.27
N ASN A 436 4.78 -14.37 10.25
CA ASN A 436 5.04 -14.02 11.64
C ASN A 436 6.36 -14.63 12.15
N GLU A 437 7.36 -14.70 11.29
CA GLU A 437 8.70 -15.21 11.59
C GLU A 437 9.76 -14.50 10.73
N THR A 438 11.02 -14.55 11.14
CA THR A 438 12.16 -14.07 10.33
C THR A 438 12.60 -15.18 9.36
N LEU A 439 12.48 -14.93 8.06
CA LEU A 439 12.86 -15.93 7.04
C LEU A 439 14.39 -16.01 6.89
N ALA A 440 14.92 -17.23 6.73
CA ALA A 440 16.35 -17.50 6.66
C ALA A 440 17.19 -16.91 7.82
N ASN A 441 16.55 -16.59 8.97
CA ASN A 441 17.15 -15.89 10.10
C ASN A 441 17.80 -14.54 9.73
N ILE A 442 17.29 -13.87 8.69
CA ILE A 442 17.80 -12.59 8.18
C ILE A 442 16.60 -11.63 8.01
N THR A 443 16.71 -10.43 8.56
CA THR A 443 15.67 -9.39 8.45
C THR A 443 15.61 -8.79 7.05
N ALA A 444 14.46 -8.23 6.68
CA ALA A 444 14.24 -7.78 5.30
C ALA A 444 15.14 -6.60 4.89
N ASP A 445 15.69 -5.82 5.82
CA ASP A 445 16.69 -4.76 5.53
C ASP A 445 18.06 -5.32 5.10
N LYS A 446 18.36 -6.57 5.46
CA LYS A 446 19.62 -7.23 5.13
C LYS A 446 19.51 -8.07 3.87
N ASN A 447 18.37 -8.71 3.65
CA ASN A 447 18.12 -9.48 2.45
C ASN A 447 16.61 -9.60 2.15
N PRO A 448 16.11 -8.97 1.07
CA PRO A 448 14.69 -9.03 0.71
C PRO A 448 14.28 -10.32 -0.01
N LEU A 449 15.21 -11.17 -0.49
CA LEU A 449 14.88 -12.29 -1.39
C LEU A 449 14.01 -13.40 -0.75
N PRO A 450 14.22 -13.83 0.52
CA PRO A 450 13.32 -14.77 1.19
C PRO A 450 11.88 -14.26 1.27
N TYR A 451 11.74 -12.96 1.54
CA TYR A 451 10.45 -12.27 1.62
C TYR A 451 9.77 -12.15 0.24
N ALA A 452 10.55 -11.95 -0.83
CA ALA A 452 10.04 -11.97 -2.19
C ALA A 452 9.50 -13.36 -2.60
N ALA A 453 10.21 -14.44 -2.26
CA ALA A 453 9.75 -15.80 -2.54
C ALA A 453 8.41 -16.12 -1.84
N PHE A 454 8.24 -15.62 -0.61
CA PHE A 454 6.97 -15.67 0.09
C PHE A 454 5.85 -14.96 -0.69
N VAL A 455 6.08 -13.71 -1.12
CA VAL A 455 5.11 -12.94 -1.90
C VAL A 455 4.78 -13.62 -3.23
N HIS A 456 5.77 -14.12 -3.95
CA HIS A 456 5.60 -14.84 -5.23
C HIS A 456 4.74 -16.08 -5.09
N SER A 457 4.81 -16.75 -3.94
CA SER A 457 3.99 -17.94 -3.66
C SER A 457 2.50 -17.61 -3.45
N THR A 458 2.15 -16.32 -3.27
CA THR A 458 0.75 -15.84 -3.22
C THR A 458 0.15 -15.49 -4.58
N LEU A 459 0.94 -15.58 -5.67
CA LEU A 459 0.45 -15.40 -7.03
C LEU A 459 -0.39 -16.63 -7.43
N TRP A 460 -1.71 -16.47 -7.51
CA TRP A 460 -2.64 -17.56 -7.79
C TRP A 460 -2.91 -17.77 -9.29
N SER A 461 -2.63 -16.76 -10.10
CA SER A 461 -2.92 -16.68 -11.54
C SER A 461 -1.85 -17.37 -12.38
N TRP A 462 -0.72 -16.72 -12.64
CA TRP A 462 0.29 -17.16 -13.61
C TRP A 462 1.18 -18.29 -13.10
N ALA A 463 1.56 -19.20 -14.01
CA ALA A 463 2.58 -20.20 -13.74
C ALA A 463 3.96 -19.52 -13.59
N PRO A 464 4.92 -20.13 -12.87
CA PRO A 464 6.27 -19.60 -12.79
C PRO A 464 6.86 -19.30 -14.17
N GLY A 465 7.38 -18.08 -14.33
CA GLY A 465 7.97 -17.62 -15.60
C GLY A 465 6.97 -17.11 -16.64
N GLN A 466 5.68 -17.09 -16.31
CA GLN A 466 4.64 -16.53 -17.15
C GLN A 466 4.20 -15.15 -16.61
N PRO A 467 3.65 -14.27 -17.47
CA PRO A 467 3.54 -14.42 -18.93
C PRO A 467 4.90 -14.37 -19.65
N LEU A 468 4.99 -15.02 -20.81
CA LEU A 468 6.16 -14.88 -21.69
C LEU A 468 6.12 -13.52 -22.41
N ASN A 469 7.28 -12.87 -22.52
CA ASN A 469 7.42 -11.60 -23.22
C ASN A 469 7.09 -11.76 -24.73
N VAL A 470 6.30 -10.83 -25.27
CA VAL A 470 5.97 -10.73 -26.69
C VAL A 470 6.36 -9.38 -27.26
N THR A 471 7.15 -9.36 -28.32
CA THR A 471 7.51 -8.12 -29.01
C THR A 471 6.38 -7.62 -29.93
N SER A 472 6.21 -6.29 -30.01
CA SER A 472 5.37 -5.67 -31.02
C SER A 472 5.99 -5.88 -32.41
N GLY A 473 5.20 -6.36 -33.37
CA GLY A 473 5.63 -6.56 -34.76
C GLY A 473 6.26 -7.92 -35.10
N GLY A 474 6.15 -8.92 -34.23
CA GLY A 474 6.52 -10.31 -34.55
C GLY A 474 5.69 -10.90 -35.71
N SER A 475 6.23 -11.93 -36.37
CA SER A 475 5.60 -12.59 -37.53
C SER A 475 4.27 -13.29 -37.22
N ASN A 476 3.99 -13.58 -35.94
CA ASN A 476 2.72 -14.13 -35.47
C ASN A 476 1.99 -13.11 -34.59
N PRO A 477 1.03 -12.33 -35.14
CA PRO A 477 0.34 -11.28 -34.40
C PRO A 477 -0.59 -11.83 -33.30
N THR A 478 -0.88 -13.13 -33.26
CA THR A 478 -1.72 -13.79 -32.23
C THR A 478 -0.92 -14.68 -31.27
N GLY A 479 0.34 -14.96 -31.59
CA GLY A 479 1.19 -15.87 -30.82
C GLY A 479 1.44 -15.35 -29.40
N ASN A 480 1.14 -16.18 -28.40
CA ASN A 480 1.33 -15.89 -26.97
C ASN A 480 0.58 -14.64 -26.46
N ARG A 481 -0.56 -14.29 -27.08
CA ARG A 481 -1.37 -13.12 -26.70
C ARG A 481 -2.68 -13.44 -26.01
N CYS A 482 -3.03 -14.71 -25.88
CA CYS A 482 -4.22 -15.15 -25.17
C CYS A 482 -3.85 -16.05 -24.00
N VAL A 483 -4.74 -16.17 -23.02
CA VAL A 483 -4.46 -16.90 -21.78
C VAL A 483 -5.25 -18.19 -21.72
N VAL A 484 -4.56 -19.26 -21.32
CA VAL A 484 -5.21 -20.51 -20.92
C VAL A 484 -4.84 -20.86 -19.49
N MET A 485 -5.80 -21.41 -18.74
CA MET A 485 -5.49 -22.16 -17.52
C MET A 485 -5.13 -23.58 -17.90
N SER A 486 -4.13 -24.14 -17.23
CA SER A 486 -3.67 -25.51 -17.45
C SER A 486 -3.74 -26.36 -16.17
N THR A 487 -3.72 -27.67 -16.35
CA THR A 487 -3.73 -28.66 -15.26
C THR A 487 -2.34 -29.26 -14.98
N SER A 488 -1.34 -28.93 -15.79
CA SER A 488 0.04 -29.43 -15.68
C SER A 488 1.00 -28.43 -16.34
N PRO A 489 2.23 -28.25 -15.81
CA PRO A 489 2.78 -28.86 -14.59
C PRO A 489 2.29 -28.19 -13.29
N TYR A 490 1.67 -27.02 -13.39
CA TYR A 490 1.13 -26.27 -12.25
C TYR A 490 -0.40 -26.18 -12.37
N PRO A 491 -1.17 -27.05 -11.70
CA PRO A 491 -2.62 -27.06 -11.80
C PRO A 491 -3.26 -25.72 -11.46
N GLY A 492 -4.17 -25.25 -12.31
CA GLY A 492 -4.90 -23.99 -12.11
C GLY A 492 -4.10 -22.74 -12.47
N ARG A 493 -2.81 -22.89 -12.82
CA ARG A 493 -1.99 -21.76 -13.23
C ARG A 493 -2.14 -21.43 -14.71
N TRP A 494 -1.98 -20.15 -15.00
CA TRP A 494 -2.16 -19.56 -16.31
C TRP A 494 -0.86 -19.54 -17.08
N ARG A 495 -0.99 -19.71 -18.39
CA ARG A 495 0.10 -19.51 -19.34
C ARG A 495 -0.42 -18.85 -20.59
N VAL A 496 0.49 -18.23 -21.33
CA VAL A 496 0.15 -17.72 -22.65
C VAL A 496 -0.08 -18.86 -23.64
N ALA A 497 -0.92 -18.61 -24.63
CA ALA A 497 -1.23 -19.46 -25.77
C ALA A 497 -1.43 -18.62 -27.03
N ASP A 498 -1.34 -19.25 -28.20
CA ASP A 498 -1.75 -18.60 -29.44
C ASP A 498 -3.27 -18.47 -29.49
N CYS A 499 -3.78 -17.26 -29.75
CA CYS A 499 -5.22 -17.01 -29.84
C CYS A 499 -5.92 -17.80 -30.97
N ALA A 500 -5.16 -18.29 -31.95
CA ALA A 500 -5.66 -19.12 -33.05
C ALA A 500 -5.81 -20.61 -32.67
N GLU A 501 -5.20 -21.07 -31.57
CA GLU A 501 -5.42 -22.41 -31.04
C GLU A 501 -6.89 -22.62 -30.67
N ARG A 502 -7.34 -23.87 -30.68
CA ARG A 502 -8.71 -24.22 -30.29
C ARG A 502 -8.70 -24.91 -28.95
N HIS A 503 -9.34 -24.28 -27.97
CA HIS A 503 -9.50 -24.82 -26.62
C HIS A 503 -10.98 -24.79 -26.22
N ARG A 504 -11.31 -25.52 -25.16
CA ARG A 504 -12.55 -25.27 -24.42
C ARG A 504 -12.50 -23.87 -23.83
N VAL A 505 -13.66 -23.29 -23.56
CA VAL A 505 -13.80 -21.93 -23.06
C VAL A 505 -14.37 -21.95 -21.64
N ALA A 506 -13.80 -21.15 -20.75
CA ALA A 506 -14.28 -20.99 -19.38
C ALA A 506 -15.54 -20.12 -19.35
N CYS A 507 -16.67 -20.74 -19.03
CA CYS A 507 -17.97 -20.08 -18.98
C CYS A 507 -18.43 -19.92 -17.53
N GLN A 508 -18.77 -18.70 -17.12
CA GLN A 508 -19.17 -18.37 -15.74
C GLN A 508 -20.54 -17.68 -15.70
N ASP A 509 -21.35 -17.97 -14.68
CA ASP A 509 -22.61 -17.26 -14.43
C ASP A 509 -22.35 -15.98 -13.62
N PRO A 510 -22.54 -14.76 -14.19
CA PRO A 510 -22.20 -13.52 -13.51
C PRO A 510 -22.93 -13.26 -12.18
N SER A 511 -24.02 -13.96 -11.91
CA SER A 511 -24.76 -13.88 -10.64
C SER A 511 -24.23 -14.82 -9.55
N GLN A 512 -23.42 -15.80 -9.93
CA GLN A 512 -22.88 -16.87 -9.08
C GLN A 512 -21.36 -16.97 -9.29
N PRO A 513 -20.54 -16.24 -8.50
CA PRO A 513 -19.09 -16.13 -8.73
C PRO A 513 -18.37 -17.47 -8.88
N TYR A 514 -18.81 -18.50 -8.15
CA TYR A 514 -18.16 -19.81 -8.12
C TYR A 514 -18.75 -20.82 -9.12
N ASN A 515 -19.77 -20.45 -9.90
CA ASN A 515 -20.39 -21.33 -10.90
C ASN A 515 -19.64 -21.27 -12.24
N TRP A 516 -18.67 -22.18 -12.40
CA TRP A 516 -17.84 -22.33 -13.58
C TRP A 516 -18.14 -23.63 -14.32
N GLN A 517 -18.18 -23.56 -15.65
CA GLN A 517 -18.28 -24.72 -16.52
C GLN A 517 -17.48 -24.51 -17.82
N LEU A 518 -17.21 -25.61 -18.53
CA LEU A 518 -16.56 -25.54 -19.84
C LEU A 518 -17.58 -25.50 -20.97
N SER A 519 -17.24 -24.80 -22.05
CA SER A 519 -18.07 -24.76 -23.25
C SER A 519 -18.31 -26.15 -23.87
N PRO A 520 -19.48 -26.39 -24.50
CA PRO A 520 -19.83 -27.65 -25.15
C PRO A 520 -19.06 -27.93 -26.44
N THR A 521 -18.42 -26.93 -27.03
CA THR A 521 -17.49 -27.07 -28.16
C THR A 521 -16.20 -26.28 -27.92
N ASP A 522 -15.13 -26.64 -28.62
CA ASP A 522 -13.91 -25.84 -28.67
C ASP A 522 -14.11 -24.60 -29.57
N ALA A 523 -13.29 -23.58 -29.35
CA ALA A 523 -13.25 -22.36 -30.16
C ALA A 523 -11.84 -21.76 -30.16
N ASN A 524 -11.54 -20.96 -31.18
CA ASN A 524 -10.44 -20.01 -31.07
C ASN A 524 -10.86 -18.84 -30.15
N TYR A 525 -9.91 -18.00 -29.74
CA TYR A 525 -10.24 -16.91 -28.81
C TYR A 525 -11.21 -15.87 -29.39
N ASN A 526 -11.19 -15.62 -30.72
CA ASN A 526 -12.10 -14.66 -31.35
C ASN A 526 -13.56 -15.11 -31.30
N ASP A 527 -13.80 -16.42 -31.37
CA ASP A 527 -15.14 -17.03 -31.37
C ASP A 527 -15.58 -17.49 -29.96
N ALA A 528 -14.69 -17.40 -28.96
CA ALA A 528 -14.88 -17.97 -27.62
C ALA A 528 -16.13 -17.43 -26.90
N SER A 529 -16.46 -16.15 -27.06
CA SER A 529 -17.65 -15.57 -26.44
C SER A 529 -18.97 -16.16 -26.95
N SER A 530 -18.97 -16.78 -28.13
CA SER A 530 -20.18 -17.33 -28.78
C SER A 530 -20.54 -18.75 -28.35
N VAL A 531 -19.61 -19.47 -27.71
CA VAL A 531 -19.80 -20.89 -27.35
C VAL A 531 -20.30 -21.11 -25.92
N CYS A 532 -20.37 -20.06 -25.10
CA CYS A 532 -21.00 -20.15 -23.78
C CYS A 532 -22.52 -19.96 -23.88
N SER A 533 -23.28 -20.95 -23.41
CA SER A 533 -24.75 -20.88 -23.38
C SER A 533 -25.24 -19.98 -22.24
N PRO A 534 -26.21 -19.06 -22.46
CA PRO A 534 -26.83 -18.30 -21.38
C PRO A 534 -27.38 -19.22 -20.26
N PRO A 535 -27.27 -18.83 -18.98
CA PRO A 535 -26.84 -17.52 -18.46
C PRO A 535 -25.31 -17.30 -18.46
N PHE A 536 -24.53 -18.33 -18.77
CA PHE A 536 -23.08 -18.28 -18.69
C PHE A 536 -22.45 -17.42 -19.79
N ARG A 537 -21.32 -16.80 -19.47
CA ARG A 537 -20.54 -15.95 -20.38
C ARG A 537 -19.07 -16.33 -20.31
N PHE A 538 -18.35 -16.11 -21.41
CA PHE A 538 -16.90 -16.24 -21.40
C PHE A 538 -16.33 -15.25 -20.38
N SER A 539 -15.51 -15.74 -19.45
CA SER A 539 -15.07 -14.96 -18.28
C SER A 539 -13.65 -15.34 -17.84
N VAL A 540 -13.15 -14.61 -16.84
CA VAL A 540 -11.87 -14.83 -16.17
C VAL A 540 -12.07 -14.95 -14.66
N PRO A 541 -11.38 -15.88 -13.98
CA PRO A 541 -11.41 -15.91 -12.52
C PRO A 541 -10.90 -14.60 -11.94
N HIS A 542 -11.68 -13.99 -11.05
CA HIS A 542 -11.31 -12.71 -10.45
C HIS A 542 -10.63 -12.86 -9.07
N THR A 543 -10.77 -14.03 -8.45
CA THR A 543 -10.20 -14.38 -7.14
C THR A 543 -9.53 -15.75 -7.18
N ALA A 544 -8.71 -16.04 -6.17
CA ALA A 544 -8.08 -17.36 -6.02
C ALA A 544 -9.11 -18.48 -5.87
N LEU A 545 -10.25 -18.23 -5.20
CA LEU A 545 -11.33 -19.21 -5.06
C LEU A 545 -12.00 -19.50 -6.41
N GLU A 546 -12.37 -18.47 -7.16
CA GLU A 546 -12.91 -18.66 -8.52
C GLU A 546 -11.94 -19.45 -9.42
N ASN A 547 -10.64 -19.18 -9.29
CA ASN A 547 -9.62 -19.89 -10.05
C ASN A 547 -9.65 -21.39 -9.71
N ASN A 548 -9.86 -21.74 -8.44
CA ASN A 548 -9.96 -23.12 -7.99
C ASN A 548 -11.29 -23.78 -8.40
N HIS A 549 -12.40 -23.04 -8.45
CA HIS A 549 -13.67 -23.55 -9.00
C HIS A 549 -13.56 -23.85 -10.50
N LEU A 550 -12.90 -22.99 -11.28
CA LEU A 550 -12.61 -23.28 -12.69
C LEU A 550 -11.68 -24.49 -12.84
N LEU A 551 -10.65 -24.60 -11.99
CA LEU A 551 -9.78 -25.78 -11.98
C LEU A 551 -10.57 -27.07 -11.71
N ALA A 552 -11.48 -27.08 -10.74
CA ALA A 552 -12.32 -28.22 -10.42
C ALA A 552 -13.26 -28.60 -11.57
N ALA A 553 -13.84 -27.61 -12.26
CA ALA A 553 -14.63 -27.83 -13.47
C ALA A 553 -13.78 -28.46 -14.59
N LEU A 554 -12.56 -27.98 -14.79
CA LEU A 554 -11.61 -28.53 -15.77
C LEU A 554 -11.19 -29.97 -15.42
N GLN A 555 -10.87 -30.25 -14.16
CA GLN A 555 -10.52 -31.59 -13.69
C GLN A 555 -11.67 -32.58 -13.86
N THR A 556 -12.91 -32.17 -13.56
CA THR A 556 -14.10 -32.99 -13.78
C THR A 556 -14.27 -33.32 -15.27
N TYR A 557 -14.10 -32.33 -16.15
CA TYR A 557 -14.15 -32.55 -17.59
C TYR A 557 -13.07 -33.54 -18.09
N ARG A 558 -11.84 -33.43 -17.56
CA ARG A 558 -10.72 -34.31 -17.94
C ARG A 558 -10.97 -35.79 -17.69
N GLN A 559 -11.84 -36.14 -16.75
CA GLN A 559 -12.23 -37.54 -16.52
C GLN A 559 -12.90 -38.15 -17.77
N THR A 560 -13.55 -37.32 -18.58
CA THR A 560 -14.21 -37.73 -19.84
C THR A 560 -13.37 -37.41 -21.09
N ALA A 561 -12.42 -36.49 -20.99
CA ALA A 561 -11.57 -36.03 -22.10
C ALA A 561 -10.10 -35.86 -21.65
N PRO A 562 -9.37 -36.97 -21.44
CA PRO A 562 -8.07 -36.95 -20.76
C PRO A 562 -6.96 -36.20 -21.52
N ASN A 563 -7.10 -36.04 -22.84
CA ASN A 563 -6.12 -35.38 -23.70
C ASN A 563 -6.22 -33.84 -23.69
N ASN A 564 -7.24 -33.28 -23.04
CA ASN A 564 -7.43 -31.83 -22.98
C ASN A 564 -6.96 -31.31 -21.63
N ASP A 565 -5.87 -30.53 -21.61
CA ASP A 565 -5.22 -30.09 -20.39
C ASP A 565 -5.37 -28.58 -20.13
N ALA A 566 -5.98 -27.85 -21.07
CA ALA A 566 -6.08 -26.41 -21.06
C ALA A 566 -7.48 -25.88 -21.42
N VAL A 567 -7.80 -24.69 -20.90
CA VAL A 567 -9.05 -23.97 -21.17
C VAL A 567 -8.74 -22.49 -21.41
N PHE A 568 -9.35 -21.88 -22.42
CA PHE A 568 -9.30 -20.43 -22.60
C PHE A 568 -10.00 -19.70 -21.46
N ILE A 569 -9.32 -18.65 -20.99
CA ILE A 569 -9.82 -17.67 -20.03
C ILE A 569 -9.97 -16.34 -20.76
N ASP A 570 -10.96 -15.52 -20.41
CA ASP A 570 -11.21 -14.23 -21.09
C ASP A 570 -10.19 -13.16 -20.70
N LEU A 571 -8.93 -13.36 -21.10
CA LEU A 571 -7.82 -12.46 -20.87
C LEU A 571 -6.87 -12.49 -22.08
N ASN A 572 -6.50 -11.32 -22.59
CA ASN A 572 -5.61 -11.20 -23.74
C ASN A 572 -4.78 -9.91 -23.73
N GLN A 573 -3.75 -9.86 -24.55
CA GLN A 573 -2.92 -8.69 -24.84
C GLN A 573 -2.84 -8.42 -26.35
N LEU A 574 -3.96 -8.59 -27.07
CA LEU A 574 -4.02 -8.47 -28.53
C LEU A 574 -3.71 -7.04 -29.01
N ASN A 575 -4.18 -6.05 -28.27
CA ASN A 575 -4.10 -4.64 -28.69
C ASN A 575 -2.76 -3.99 -28.33
N VAL A 576 -2.32 -4.17 -27.07
CA VAL A 576 -1.14 -3.52 -26.50
C VAL A 576 -0.32 -4.61 -25.80
N PRO A 577 0.95 -4.84 -26.19
CA PRO A 577 1.83 -5.75 -25.46
C PRO A 577 1.91 -5.39 -23.98
N ASP A 578 2.03 -6.40 -23.13
CA ASP A 578 2.19 -6.30 -21.68
C ASP A 578 0.97 -5.67 -20.96
N CYS A 579 -0.13 -5.44 -21.69
CA CYS A 579 -1.39 -4.92 -21.16
C CYS A 579 -2.51 -5.96 -21.32
N TRP A 580 -2.69 -6.76 -20.28
CA TRP A 580 -3.69 -7.80 -20.21
C TRP A 580 -5.07 -7.21 -19.93
N VAL A 581 -6.02 -7.48 -20.83
CA VAL A 581 -7.39 -6.94 -20.78
C VAL A 581 -8.42 -8.05 -20.90
N ILE A 582 -9.55 -7.85 -20.24
CA ILE A 582 -10.72 -8.73 -20.31
C ILE A 582 -11.49 -8.42 -21.58
N GLY A 583 -11.87 -9.45 -22.33
CA GLY A 583 -12.60 -9.34 -23.58
C GLY A 583 -11.70 -8.95 -24.76
N ARG A 584 -12.05 -9.45 -25.93
CA ARG A 584 -11.35 -9.18 -27.20
C ARG A 584 -11.17 -7.68 -27.50
N ASN A 585 -12.19 -6.88 -27.19
CA ASN A 585 -12.19 -5.43 -27.43
C ASN A 585 -11.80 -4.63 -26.18
N GLY A 586 -11.13 -5.27 -25.20
CA GLY A 586 -10.65 -4.60 -24.00
C GLY A 586 -9.66 -3.48 -24.34
N THR A 587 -9.82 -2.35 -23.67
CA THR A 587 -8.92 -1.20 -23.80
C THR A 587 -7.93 -1.19 -22.66
N CYS A 588 -6.65 -0.98 -22.97
CA CYS A 588 -5.62 -0.89 -21.94
C CYS A 588 -5.90 0.28 -20.98
N PRO A 589 -6.09 0.04 -19.67
CA PRO A 589 -6.47 1.10 -18.73
C PRO A 589 -5.32 2.09 -18.46
N TYR A 590 -4.09 1.72 -18.80
CA TYR A 590 -2.88 2.51 -18.59
C TYR A 590 -2.60 3.52 -19.70
N LEU A 591 -3.27 3.37 -20.84
CA LEU A 591 -3.14 4.33 -21.93
C LEU A 591 -4.19 5.43 -21.75
N PRO A 592 -3.79 6.71 -21.93
CA PRO A 592 -4.74 7.81 -21.95
C PRO A 592 -5.87 7.54 -22.95
N ARG A 593 -7.12 7.74 -22.53
CA ARG A 593 -8.24 7.69 -23.47
C ARG A 593 -8.09 8.85 -24.45
N THR A 594 -8.11 8.56 -25.75
CA THR A 594 -7.99 9.56 -26.82
C THR A 594 -9.06 10.67 -26.74
N ASP A 595 -10.18 10.42 -26.07
CA ASP A 595 -11.23 11.42 -25.84
C ASP A 595 -10.85 12.52 -24.84
N THR A 596 -10.08 12.21 -23.80
CA THR A 596 -9.60 13.21 -22.83
C THR A 596 -8.59 14.17 -23.45
N ASP A 597 -7.84 13.72 -24.46
CA ASP A 597 -6.91 14.57 -25.21
C ASP A 597 -7.66 15.61 -26.04
N ARG A 598 -8.78 15.26 -26.69
CA ARG A 598 -9.57 16.26 -27.44
C ARG A 598 -10.13 17.37 -26.53
N ILE A 599 -10.55 17.04 -25.31
CA ILE A 599 -11.07 18.04 -24.37
C ILE A 599 -9.92 18.88 -23.77
N ARG A 600 -8.80 18.27 -23.34
CA ARG A 600 -7.66 19.01 -22.77
C ARG A 600 -6.92 19.87 -23.80
N ILE A 601 -6.69 19.37 -25.01
CA ILE A 601 -6.02 20.10 -26.10
C ILE A 601 -6.81 21.36 -26.48
N VAL A 602 -8.14 21.33 -26.35
CA VAL A 602 -8.99 22.48 -26.73
C VAL A 602 -9.24 23.42 -25.56
N VAL A 603 -9.48 22.90 -24.34
CA VAL A 603 -9.92 23.71 -23.20
C VAL A 603 -8.77 24.47 -22.55
N VAL A 604 -7.59 23.87 -22.38
CA VAL A 604 -6.47 24.53 -21.66
C VAL A 604 -5.95 25.76 -22.41
N PRO A 605 -5.70 25.72 -23.74
CA PRO A 605 -5.31 26.92 -24.48
C PRO A 605 -6.43 27.96 -24.55
N ALA A 606 -7.69 27.54 -24.63
CA ALA A 606 -8.83 28.46 -24.69
C ALA A 606 -9.00 29.24 -23.37
N VAL A 607 -8.90 28.57 -22.22
CA VAL A 607 -8.99 29.23 -20.91
C VAL A 607 -7.80 30.17 -20.70
N ALA A 608 -6.59 29.75 -21.07
CA ALA A 608 -5.41 30.62 -21.01
C ALA A 608 -5.57 31.87 -21.88
N ALA A 609 -6.10 31.73 -23.12
CA ALA A 609 -6.37 32.85 -24.01
C ALA A 609 -7.42 33.82 -23.43
N VAL A 610 -8.48 33.30 -22.80
CA VAL A 610 -9.50 34.12 -22.14
C VAL A 610 -8.91 34.90 -20.96
N ILE A 611 -8.10 34.26 -20.11
CA ILE A 611 -7.45 34.92 -18.97
C ILE A 611 -6.52 36.03 -19.47
N ILE A 612 -5.68 35.76 -20.48
CA ILE A 612 -4.79 36.76 -21.08
C ILE A 612 -5.59 37.93 -21.67
N PHE A 613 -6.71 37.65 -22.35
CA PHE A 613 -7.57 38.68 -22.91
C PHE A 613 -8.22 39.56 -21.83
N VAL A 614 -8.68 38.96 -20.74
CA VAL A 614 -9.25 39.69 -19.59
C VAL A 614 -8.18 40.56 -18.92
N LEU A 615 -6.97 40.03 -18.70
CA LEU A 615 -5.85 40.79 -18.14
C LEU A 615 -5.42 41.94 -19.08
N ALA A 616 -5.40 41.72 -20.40
CA ALA A 616 -5.13 42.76 -21.39
C ALA A 616 -6.21 43.84 -21.40
N ALA A 617 -7.49 43.46 -21.32
CA ALA A 617 -8.59 44.42 -21.22
C ALA A 617 -8.51 45.24 -19.93
N LEU A 618 -8.26 44.59 -18.78
CA LEU A 618 -8.10 45.26 -17.49
C LEU A 618 -6.92 46.24 -17.51
N THR A 619 -5.77 45.84 -18.04
CA THR A 619 -4.61 46.74 -18.17
C THR A 619 -4.89 47.92 -19.10
N PHE A 620 -5.68 47.73 -20.17
CA PHE A 620 -6.13 48.81 -21.04
C PHE A 620 -7.09 49.77 -20.32
N PHE A 621 -8.05 49.25 -19.56
CA PHE A 621 -8.97 50.07 -18.76
C PHE A 621 -8.24 50.86 -17.66
N VAL A 622 -7.26 50.25 -16.99
CA VAL A 622 -6.42 50.92 -15.99
C VAL A 622 -5.59 52.03 -16.63
N LYS A 623 -4.97 51.80 -17.79
CA LYS A 623 -4.25 52.85 -18.54
C LYS A 623 -5.17 53.98 -18.98
N CYS A 624 -6.35 53.67 -19.51
CA CYS A 624 -7.33 54.68 -19.89
C CYS A 624 -7.82 55.49 -18.68
N ALA A 625 -8.00 54.86 -17.52
CA ALA A 625 -8.37 55.54 -16.28
C ALA A 625 -7.24 56.42 -15.73
N ALA A 626 -5.98 55.94 -15.76
CA ALA A 626 -4.81 56.69 -15.34
C ALA A 626 -4.55 57.91 -16.24
N ASN A 627 -4.66 57.75 -17.57
CA ASN A 627 -4.49 58.85 -18.51
C ASN A 627 -5.59 59.92 -18.35
N ARG A 628 -6.83 59.51 -17.99
CA ARG A 628 -7.92 60.44 -17.65
C ARG A 628 -7.67 61.19 -16.32
N GLN A 629 -6.91 60.62 -15.39
CA GLN A 629 -6.50 61.32 -14.16
C GLN A 629 -5.34 62.29 -14.41
N GLU A 630 -4.39 61.94 -15.27
CA GLU A 630 -3.30 62.82 -15.73
C GLU A 630 -3.84 64.05 -16.47
N ASP A 631 -4.80 63.88 -17.40
CA ASP A 631 -5.45 65.02 -18.09
C ASP A 631 -6.20 65.96 -17.12
N LYS A 632 -6.78 65.42 -16.05
CA LYS A 632 -7.43 66.23 -15.00
C LYS A 632 -6.42 66.94 -14.09
N LYS A 633 -5.23 66.38 -13.85
CA LYS A 633 -4.15 67.03 -13.08
C LYS A 633 -3.36 68.04 -13.93
N GLY A 634 -3.15 67.79 -15.23
CA GLY A 634 -2.46 68.68 -16.16
C GLY A 634 -3.21 69.99 -16.40
N ARG A 635 -4.55 69.99 -16.40
CA ARG A 635 -5.36 71.22 -16.47
C ARG A 635 -5.31 72.09 -15.21
N ARG A 636 -4.88 71.57 -14.05
CA ARG A 636 -4.76 72.35 -12.79
C ARG A 636 -3.39 73.00 -12.56
N ARG A 637 -2.38 72.73 -13.39
CA ARG A 637 -1.01 73.29 -13.25
C ARG A 637 -0.61 74.35 -14.28
N ARG A 638 -1.54 74.82 -15.13
CA ARG A 638 -1.26 75.87 -16.14
C ARG A 638 -1.62 77.30 -15.71
N ILE A 639 -1.86 77.56 -14.44
CA ILE A 639 -1.97 78.91 -13.87
C ILE A 639 -1.13 78.94 -12.60
N ILE A 640 -0.13 79.83 -12.57
CA ILE A 640 0.94 80.13 -11.59
C ILE A 640 2.30 79.98 -12.33
N ASP A 641 2.62 80.89 -13.25
CA ASP A 641 3.13 82.27 -13.07
C ASP A 641 4.66 82.30 -12.91
N GLY A 642 5.35 82.77 -13.97
CA GLY A 642 6.76 83.23 -14.07
C GLY A 642 7.83 82.32 -13.46
N TRP A 643 9.03 82.20 -13.97
CA TRP A 643 10.04 83.23 -13.97
C TRP A 643 11.18 82.64 -14.81
N ALA A 644 11.61 83.38 -15.83
CA ALA A 644 12.79 83.04 -16.62
C ALA A 644 14.05 83.46 -15.84
N TYR A 645 15.04 82.59 -15.78
CA TYR A 645 16.41 83.03 -15.48
C TYR A 645 17.38 82.37 -16.45
N GLU A 646 17.93 83.24 -17.28
CA GLU A 646 18.93 83.04 -18.31
C GLU A 646 20.23 83.62 -17.72
N GLY A 647 21.33 82.86 -17.74
CA GLY A 647 22.56 83.30 -17.06
C GLY A 647 23.77 82.40 -17.30
N VAL A 648 24.40 82.64 -18.45
CA VAL A 648 25.73 82.19 -18.91
C VAL A 648 26.83 82.58 -17.90
N PRO A 649 27.98 81.87 -17.82
CA PRO A 649 28.71 81.69 -16.56
C PRO A 649 29.70 82.80 -16.22
N SER A 650 29.86 83.03 -14.91
CA SER A 650 31.07 83.51 -14.24
C SER A 650 31.14 82.89 -12.84
#